data_AF-A0A923TH09-F1
#
_entry.id   AF-A0A923TH09-F1
#
_cell.length_a   1.000
_cell.length_b   1.000
_cell.length_c   1.000
_cell.angle_alpha   90.00
_cell.angle_beta   90.00
_cell.angle_gamma   90.00
#
_symmetry.space_group_name_H-M   'P 1'
#
loop_
_entity.id
_entity.type
_entity.pdbx_description
1 polymer ?
#
loop_
_entity_poly.entity_id
_entity_poly.type
_entity_poly.pdbx_seq_one_letter_code
_entity_poly.pdbx_strand_id
1 'polypeptide(L)'
;LQARAAIKDVGRVLGMTFPEVDAVTKLIPEKLGITLKDALETEPRIREMMDLNPTVNTLMDLAQRVEGMVRHAGIHAAGVIIADGQLVKHAPLYRGADGEQVVQYDMKHAEKMGLIKFDFLGLKTLTHIHHAVKLIQKNRGVTVETKLIPLNDQPALEMMSRGDTAGVFQFEGEGITDATRKIRPSSFGDITAITSLYRPGPMANIPEFTDRKHGKSPVEYLIEDTKEVLSETYGIMVYQEQVMGIASRIAGYSLGEADMLRRAMGKKIKAEMDTQRIRFMEGAKAKGYDEKKSNELFDLMYKFADYGFNKSHAAAYSVITMQTAWLKWYYPTEFYAALLSTELSDIDKIVKYSKDAAKRGLTVRPPNVNFSDYHFGAHGDEVYFGMGAIKGVGEGAIVAIVEARESLPAKKFVDLNEFFNTIDVRRVNKKVIECLIKAGAFDGFGVHRAQMIANYQQFLDRAEGKRKERELGQTSLFDLGPAEESEVKLEPTKPWTRTASLAYEKEVLGFYLSDHPLKGFENLAELWTSCKVIDLPAFAKQDAPVSQAPVVKTKENRWGRDANKKKVVVAGLISDLRELITKKGTRMAFAKIEDLSGSCELVIFPDSFARNEMACRDEKPVLITGSLEGEEGGSVKIMVDTVSPMEDILKKTKRLVFHLDRIPAEDYARLNNVLKEFPGPTNVSLEIDLREVNRKVQLHMENEIAVSISNEFFENIHLVFGRTDFIELRT
;
A
#
# COMPACT_ATOMS: atom_id res chain seq x y z
N LEU A 1 -25.67 7.01 -17.49
CA LEU A 1 -24.49 7.84 -17.21
C LEU A 1 -24.61 8.26 -15.76
N GLN A 2 -23.61 7.97 -14.94
CA GLN A 2 -23.56 8.50 -13.57
C GLN A 2 -23.17 9.98 -13.60
N ALA A 3 -23.52 10.74 -12.55
CA ALA A 3 -23.28 12.19 -12.43
C ALA A 3 -21.88 12.63 -12.88
N ARG A 4 -20.82 12.01 -12.32
CA ARG A 4 -19.42 12.31 -12.67
C ARG A 4 -19.07 11.98 -14.13
N ALA A 5 -19.64 10.90 -14.69
CA ALA A 5 -19.40 10.51 -16.07
C ALA A 5 -20.09 11.46 -17.06
N ALA A 6 -21.30 11.92 -16.74
CA ALA A 6 -22.02 12.91 -17.52
C ALA A 6 -21.23 14.23 -17.64
N ILE A 7 -20.69 14.72 -16.53
CA ILE A 7 -19.82 15.92 -16.52
C ILE A 7 -18.58 15.70 -17.41
N LYS A 8 -17.90 14.55 -17.26
CA LYS A 8 -16.70 14.26 -18.06
C LYS A 8 -16.94 14.21 -19.56
N ASP A 9 -18.03 13.55 -19.96
CA ASP A 9 -18.35 13.37 -21.37
C ASP A 9 -18.82 14.69 -22.01
N VAL A 10 -19.67 15.46 -21.33
CA VAL A 10 -20.11 16.78 -21.82
C VAL A 10 -18.94 17.77 -21.86
N GLY A 11 -18.08 17.78 -20.83
CA GLY A 11 -16.91 18.65 -20.79
C GLY A 11 -15.96 18.41 -21.97
N ARG A 12 -15.77 17.14 -22.36
CA ARG A 12 -14.99 16.79 -23.55
C ARG A 12 -15.63 17.32 -24.84
N VAL A 13 -16.96 17.26 -24.95
CA VAL A 13 -17.69 17.78 -26.13
C VAL A 13 -17.63 19.31 -26.20
N LEU A 14 -17.67 19.98 -25.06
CA LEU A 14 -17.51 21.44 -24.96
C LEU A 14 -16.06 21.92 -25.19
N GLY A 15 -15.12 21.01 -25.45
CA GLY A 15 -13.71 21.34 -25.67
C GLY A 15 -12.96 21.78 -24.41
N MET A 16 -13.50 21.50 -23.22
CA MET A 16 -12.84 21.81 -21.95
C MET A 16 -11.63 20.90 -21.74
N THR A 17 -10.60 21.44 -21.11
CA THR A 17 -9.40 20.68 -20.75
C THR A 17 -9.69 19.69 -19.62
N PHE A 18 -8.91 18.61 -19.53
CA PHE A 18 -9.06 17.62 -18.45
C PHE A 18 -9.03 18.24 -17.04
N PRO A 19 -8.12 19.18 -16.71
CA PRO A 19 -8.10 19.83 -15.39
C PRO A 19 -9.37 20.63 -15.07
N GLU A 20 -9.95 21.33 -16.03
CA GLU A 20 -11.18 22.12 -15.83
C GLU A 20 -12.37 21.24 -15.50
N VAL A 21 -12.51 20.13 -16.24
CA VAL A 21 -13.58 19.14 -16.02
C VAL A 21 -13.38 18.38 -14.71
N ASP A 22 -12.13 18.04 -14.38
CA ASP A 22 -11.78 17.35 -13.14
C ASP A 22 -12.05 18.21 -11.91
N ALA A 23 -11.83 19.53 -11.99
CA ALA A 23 -12.15 20.47 -10.91
C ALA A 23 -13.64 20.46 -10.54
N VAL A 24 -14.54 20.42 -11.54
CA VAL A 24 -16.00 20.32 -11.32
C VAL A 24 -16.37 18.92 -10.82
N THR A 25 -15.81 17.88 -11.42
CA THR A 25 -16.12 16.47 -11.08
C THR A 25 -15.78 16.14 -9.62
N LYS A 26 -14.65 16.66 -9.10
CA LYS A 26 -14.19 16.41 -7.73
C LYS A 26 -15.10 16.97 -6.65
N LEU A 27 -15.92 17.96 -6.98
CA LEU A 27 -16.89 18.53 -6.04
C LEU A 27 -18.13 17.66 -5.84
N ILE A 28 -18.41 16.72 -6.75
CA ILE A 28 -19.56 15.82 -6.61
C ILE A 28 -19.34 14.91 -5.40
N PRO A 29 -20.18 14.95 -4.34
CA PRO A 29 -19.97 14.14 -3.15
C PRO A 29 -19.96 12.64 -3.45
N GLU A 30 -19.17 11.88 -2.68
CA GLU A 30 -19.05 10.43 -2.83
C GLU A 30 -20.17 9.70 -2.08
N LYS A 31 -21.40 9.84 -2.60
CA LYS A 31 -22.59 9.15 -2.12
C LYS A 31 -23.09 8.18 -3.19
N LEU A 32 -23.43 6.97 -2.78
CA LEU A 32 -23.96 5.95 -3.69
C LEU A 32 -25.27 6.45 -4.33
N GLY A 33 -25.31 6.47 -5.67
CA GLY A 33 -26.48 6.90 -6.42
C GLY A 33 -26.76 8.40 -6.41
N ILE A 34 -25.76 9.24 -6.06
CA ILE A 34 -25.91 10.70 -6.10
C ILE A 34 -26.29 11.20 -7.49
N THR A 35 -27.29 12.07 -7.54
CA THR A 35 -27.66 12.80 -8.76
C THR A 35 -26.98 14.16 -8.81
N LEU A 36 -26.85 14.75 -10.00
CA LEU A 36 -26.34 16.11 -10.14
C LEU A 36 -27.21 17.14 -9.39
N LYS A 37 -28.51 16.88 -9.29
CA LYS A 37 -29.43 17.70 -8.50
C LYS A 37 -29.08 17.62 -7.00
N ASP A 38 -28.89 16.42 -6.46
CA ASP A 38 -28.49 16.24 -5.06
C ASP A 38 -27.14 16.89 -4.77
N ALA A 39 -26.19 16.79 -5.72
CA ALA A 39 -24.86 17.40 -5.60
C ALA A 39 -24.96 18.94 -5.54
N LEU A 40 -25.83 19.54 -6.36
CA LEU A 40 -26.09 21.00 -6.36
C LEU A 40 -26.75 21.50 -5.06
N GLU A 41 -27.47 20.64 -4.34
CA GLU A 41 -28.07 20.97 -3.05
C GLU A 41 -27.09 20.79 -1.89
N THR A 42 -26.18 19.82 -1.99
CA THR A 42 -25.26 19.44 -0.92
C THR A 42 -23.92 20.16 -0.97
N GLU A 43 -23.43 20.56 -2.15
CA GLU A 43 -22.14 21.22 -2.33
C GLU A 43 -22.30 22.62 -2.95
N PRO A 44 -22.32 23.70 -2.13
CA PRO A 44 -22.50 25.07 -2.58
C PRO A 44 -21.45 25.54 -3.59
N ARG A 45 -20.21 25.03 -3.52
CA ARG A 45 -19.11 25.41 -4.42
C ARG A 45 -19.39 25.10 -5.89
N ILE A 46 -20.28 24.13 -6.18
CA ILE A 46 -20.70 23.84 -7.56
C ILE A 46 -21.48 25.03 -8.13
N ARG A 47 -22.44 25.59 -7.37
CA ARG A 47 -23.22 26.75 -7.80
C ARG A 47 -22.34 27.98 -7.97
N GLU A 48 -21.41 28.21 -7.03
CA GLU A 48 -20.44 29.30 -7.15
C GLU A 48 -19.62 29.21 -8.45
N MET A 49 -19.18 28.01 -8.84
CA MET A 49 -18.46 27.84 -10.11
C MET A 49 -19.36 28.03 -11.34
N MET A 50 -20.63 27.66 -11.26
CA MET A 50 -21.60 27.93 -12.33
C MET A 50 -21.84 29.44 -12.50
N ASP A 51 -21.95 30.18 -11.40
CA ASP A 51 -22.17 31.63 -11.42
C ASP A 51 -20.94 32.39 -11.93
N LEU A 52 -19.73 31.93 -11.56
CA LEU A 52 -18.46 32.56 -11.96
C LEU A 52 -18.04 32.21 -13.39
N ASN A 53 -18.41 31.03 -13.91
CA ASN A 53 -17.96 30.54 -15.21
C ASN A 53 -19.16 30.07 -16.07
N PRO A 54 -19.55 30.85 -17.09
CA PRO A 54 -20.65 30.50 -18.01
C PRO A 54 -20.48 29.13 -18.70
N THR A 55 -19.24 28.70 -18.96
CA THR A 55 -18.94 27.40 -19.55
C THR A 55 -19.27 26.27 -18.57
N VAL A 56 -18.99 26.46 -17.28
CA VAL A 56 -19.34 25.48 -16.23
C VAL A 56 -20.85 25.43 -16.01
N ASN A 57 -21.55 26.57 -16.10
CA ASN A 57 -23.01 26.58 -16.07
C ASN A 57 -23.60 25.76 -17.23
N THR A 58 -23.11 25.98 -18.45
CA THR A 58 -23.53 25.24 -19.64
C THR A 58 -23.22 23.74 -19.52
N LEU A 59 -22.02 23.41 -19.02
CA LEU A 59 -21.62 22.04 -18.70
C LEU A 59 -22.61 21.36 -17.76
N MET A 60 -22.98 22.00 -16.66
CA MET A 60 -23.86 21.43 -15.64
C MET A 60 -25.32 21.30 -16.12
N ASP A 61 -25.84 22.26 -16.90
CA ASP A 61 -27.17 22.15 -17.50
C ASP A 61 -27.24 20.96 -18.49
N LEU A 62 -26.26 20.86 -19.40
CA LEU A 62 -26.20 19.77 -20.36
C LEU A 62 -25.95 18.42 -19.68
N ALA A 63 -25.07 18.36 -18.67
CA ALA A 63 -24.79 17.15 -17.91
C ALA A 63 -26.03 16.62 -17.19
N GLN A 64 -26.87 17.49 -16.62
CA GLN A 64 -28.14 17.11 -16.00
C GLN A 64 -29.12 16.48 -17.01
N ARG A 65 -29.13 16.95 -18.26
CA ARG A 65 -30.03 16.41 -19.30
C ARG A 65 -29.62 15.02 -19.78
N VAL A 66 -28.33 14.69 -19.75
CA VAL A 66 -27.80 13.38 -20.19
C VAL A 66 -27.56 12.43 -19.02
N GLU A 67 -27.72 12.87 -17.78
CA GLU A 67 -27.68 12.03 -16.60
C GLU A 67 -28.72 10.89 -16.74
N GLY A 68 -28.31 9.67 -16.35
CA GLY A 68 -29.18 8.49 -16.48
C GLY A 68 -29.22 7.86 -17.87
N MET A 69 -28.82 8.55 -18.95
CA MET A 69 -28.81 7.97 -20.30
C MET A 69 -27.79 6.83 -20.45
N VAL A 70 -28.10 5.81 -21.25
CA VAL A 70 -27.16 4.69 -21.51
C VAL A 70 -26.04 5.16 -22.44
N ARG A 71 -24.78 4.90 -22.09
CA ARG A 71 -23.60 5.36 -22.85
C ARG A 71 -23.20 4.38 -23.97
N HIS A 72 -23.01 3.11 -23.61
CA HIS A 72 -22.66 2.01 -24.49
C HIS A 72 -23.06 0.70 -23.82
N ALA A 73 -23.13 -0.38 -24.59
CA ALA A 73 -23.31 -1.74 -24.06
C ALA A 73 -21.99 -2.21 -23.42
N GLY A 74 -21.93 -2.16 -22.09
CA GLY A 74 -20.82 -2.74 -21.32
C GLY A 74 -21.13 -4.20 -20.96
N ILE A 75 -20.11 -5.06 -21.02
CA ILE A 75 -20.23 -6.46 -20.60
C ILE A 75 -20.21 -6.51 -19.07
N HIS A 76 -21.15 -7.25 -18.47
CA HIS A 76 -21.16 -7.45 -17.02
C HIS A 76 -19.94 -8.30 -16.62
N ALA A 77 -19.09 -7.77 -15.74
CA ALA A 77 -17.79 -8.36 -15.41
C ALA A 77 -17.84 -9.81 -14.87
N ALA A 78 -19.00 -10.25 -14.35
CA ALA A 78 -19.18 -11.59 -13.81
C ALA A 78 -20.33 -12.39 -14.45
N GLY A 79 -21.19 -11.73 -15.25
CA GLY A 79 -22.52 -12.26 -15.54
C GLY A 79 -22.50 -13.21 -16.74
N VAL A 80 -22.79 -14.48 -16.51
CA VAL A 80 -22.90 -15.50 -17.56
C VAL A 80 -24.33 -16.02 -17.59
N ILE A 81 -24.95 -16.02 -18.77
CA ILE A 81 -26.29 -16.55 -18.98
C ILE A 81 -26.19 -17.96 -19.54
N ILE A 82 -26.93 -18.89 -18.93
CA ILE A 82 -27.10 -20.25 -19.41
C ILE A 82 -28.59 -20.45 -19.67
N ALA A 83 -28.94 -20.87 -20.89
CA ALA A 83 -30.31 -21.17 -21.27
C ALA A 83 -30.40 -22.59 -21.85
N ASP A 84 -31.61 -23.15 -21.84
CA ASP A 84 -31.87 -24.42 -22.49
C ASP A 84 -31.92 -24.25 -24.02
N GLY A 85 -30.99 -24.90 -24.73
CA GLY A 85 -30.85 -24.80 -26.18
C GLY A 85 -30.17 -23.51 -26.68
N GLN A 86 -30.53 -23.08 -27.89
CA GLN A 86 -29.87 -21.94 -28.56
C GLN A 86 -30.32 -20.60 -27.97
N LEU A 87 -29.36 -19.82 -27.44
CA LEU A 87 -29.63 -18.56 -26.74
C LEU A 87 -30.36 -17.51 -27.59
N VAL A 88 -30.10 -17.48 -28.90
CA VAL A 88 -30.77 -16.60 -29.87
C VAL A 88 -32.29 -16.81 -29.98
N LYS A 89 -32.81 -17.96 -29.52
CA LYS A 89 -34.25 -18.23 -29.46
C LYS A 89 -34.92 -17.56 -28.25
N HIS A 90 -34.13 -17.21 -27.24
CA HIS A 90 -34.60 -16.66 -25.97
C HIS A 90 -34.26 -15.17 -25.80
N ALA A 91 -33.12 -14.74 -26.34
CA ALA A 91 -32.69 -13.35 -26.26
C ALA A 91 -31.85 -12.90 -27.47
N PRO A 92 -31.95 -11.62 -27.86
CA PRO A 92 -31.07 -11.05 -28.87
C PRO A 92 -29.63 -10.95 -28.32
N LEU A 93 -28.66 -11.24 -29.19
CA LEU A 93 -27.24 -11.21 -28.87
C LEU A 93 -26.54 -10.07 -29.61
N TYR A 94 -25.44 -9.57 -29.07
CA TYR A 94 -24.46 -8.77 -29.80
C TYR A 94 -23.06 -9.35 -29.59
N ARG A 95 -22.13 -8.98 -30.47
CA ARG A 95 -20.72 -9.40 -30.39
C ARG A 95 -19.90 -8.29 -29.73
N GLY A 96 -19.18 -8.62 -28.66
CA GLY A 96 -18.24 -7.74 -27.98
C GLY A 96 -17.02 -7.41 -28.83
N ALA A 97 -16.18 -6.48 -28.34
CA ALA A 97 -15.00 -6.02 -29.05
C ALA A 97 -13.96 -7.14 -29.28
N ASP A 98 -13.86 -8.07 -28.33
CA ASP A 98 -12.93 -9.21 -28.37
C ASP A 98 -13.60 -10.50 -28.85
N GLY A 99 -14.79 -10.38 -29.46
CA GLY A 99 -15.54 -11.49 -30.05
C GLY A 99 -16.49 -12.20 -29.10
N GLU A 100 -16.71 -11.68 -27.89
CA GLU A 100 -17.58 -12.28 -26.88
C GLU A 100 -19.04 -12.28 -27.34
N GLN A 101 -19.82 -13.29 -26.94
CA GLN A 101 -21.26 -13.34 -27.18
C GLN A 101 -21.99 -12.79 -25.98
N VAL A 102 -22.73 -11.70 -26.16
CA VAL A 102 -23.35 -10.96 -25.06
C VAL A 102 -24.85 -10.83 -25.28
N VAL A 103 -25.63 -11.13 -24.25
CA VAL A 103 -27.08 -10.93 -24.23
C VAL A 103 -27.38 -9.43 -24.17
N GLN A 104 -28.25 -8.91 -25.06
CA GLN A 104 -28.54 -7.48 -25.10
C GLN A 104 -29.43 -6.99 -23.94
N TYR A 105 -30.16 -7.90 -23.27
CA TYR A 105 -30.93 -7.55 -22.08
C TYR A 105 -30.03 -7.24 -20.90
N ASP A 106 -30.39 -6.22 -20.13
CA ASP A 106 -29.79 -5.99 -18.82
C ASP A 106 -30.18 -7.10 -17.83
N MET A 107 -29.53 -7.11 -16.66
CA MET A 107 -29.73 -8.11 -15.60
C MET A 107 -31.21 -8.30 -15.22
N LYS A 108 -31.96 -7.20 -15.05
CA LYS A 108 -33.36 -7.27 -14.59
C LYS A 108 -34.27 -7.84 -15.66
N HIS A 109 -34.02 -7.48 -16.93
CA HIS A 109 -34.79 -7.97 -18.05
C HIS A 109 -34.45 -9.43 -18.37
N ALA A 110 -33.18 -9.82 -18.28
CA ALA A 110 -32.76 -11.21 -18.46
C ALA A 110 -33.45 -12.14 -17.44
N GLU A 111 -33.45 -11.77 -16.15
CA GLU A 111 -34.13 -12.53 -15.10
C GLU A 111 -35.65 -12.63 -15.33
N LYS A 112 -36.29 -11.53 -15.75
CA LYS A 112 -37.73 -11.52 -16.08
C LYS A 112 -38.07 -12.39 -17.29
N MET A 113 -37.16 -12.53 -18.24
CA MET A 113 -37.31 -13.43 -19.38
C MET A 113 -37.07 -14.92 -19.01
N GLY A 114 -36.79 -15.21 -17.74
CA GLY A 114 -36.55 -16.58 -17.27
C GLY A 114 -35.17 -17.13 -17.60
N LEU A 115 -34.22 -16.26 -17.97
CA LEU A 115 -32.85 -16.67 -18.24
C LEU A 115 -32.12 -16.94 -16.92
N ILE A 116 -31.39 -18.05 -16.85
CA ILE A 116 -30.61 -18.41 -15.67
C ILE A 116 -29.27 -17.68 -15.74
N LYS A 117 -29.01 -16.86 -14.72
CA LYS A 117 -27.77 -16.11 -14.55
C LYS A 117 -26.87 -16.77 -13.52
N PHE A 118 -25.59 -16.90 -13.87
CA PHE A 118 -24.51 -17.24 -12.96
C PHE A 118 -23.54 -16.07 -12.88
N ASP A 119 -23.05 -15.77 -11.68
CA ASP A 119 -22.01 -14.76 -11.50
C ASP A 119 -20.66 -15.47 -11.24
N PHE A 120 -19.72 -15.29 -12.15
CA PHE A 120 -18.33 -15.75 -12.05
C PHE A 120 -17.44 -14.57 -11.70
N LEU A 121 -17.15 -14.40 -10.40
CA LEU A 121 -16.33 -13.29 -9.92
C LEU A 121 -14.85 -13.67 -9.91
N GLY A 122 -14.00 -12.79 -10.46
CA GLY A 122 -12.55 -12.86 -10.26
C GLY A 122 -12.17 -12.33 -8.88
N LEU A 123 -11.89 -13.23 -7.94
CA LEU A 123 -11.42 -12.84 -6.60
C LEU A 123 -9.91 -12.98 -6.50
N LYS A 124 -9.20 -11.85 -6.47
CA LYS A 124 -7.74 -11.76 -6.36
C LYS A 124 -7.16 -12.57 -5.19
N THR A 125 -7.87 -12.61 -4.07
CA THR A 125 -7.49 -13.39 -2.88
C THR A 125 -7.42 -14.90 -3.13
N LEU A 126 -8.28 -15.45 -4.00
CA LEU A 126 -8.19 -16.86 -4.35
C LEU A 126 -6.93 -17.13 -5.18
N THR A 127 -6.55 -16.21 -6.08
CA THR A 127 -5.28 -16.26 -6.80
C THR A 127 -4.09 -16.19 -5.83
N HIS A 128 -4.16 -15.31 -4.82
CA HIS A 128 -3.16 -15.21 -3.77
C HIS A 128 -2.98 -16.53 -3.01
N ILE A 129 -4.08 -17.12 -2.50
CA ILE A 129 -4.06 -18.42 -1.81
C ILE A 129 -3.48 -19.51 -2.72
N HIS A 130 -3.91 -19.55 -3.98
CA HIS A 130 -3.43 -20.51 -4.97
C HIS A 130 -1.92 -20.41 -5.20
N HIS A 131 -1.40 -19.20 -5.37
CA HIS A 131 0.03 -18.95 -5.53
C HIS A 131 0.82 -19.33 -4.28
N ALA A 132 0.30 -19.01 -3.08
CA ALA A 132 0.94 -19.37 -1.82
C ALA A 132 1.06 -20.90 -1.69
N VAL A 133 -0.02 -21.65 -1.92
CA VAL A 133 -0.02 -23.12 -1.86
C VAL A 133 0.93 -23.73 -2.89
N LYS A 134 0.97 -23.18 -4.11
CA LYS A 134 1.95 -23.62 -5.13
C LYS A 134 3.39 -23.41 -4.69
N LEU A 135 3.70 -22.25 -4.09
CA LEU A 135 5.04 -21.98 -3.56
C LEU A 135 5.38 -22.91 -2.39
N ILE A 136 4.43 -23.20 -1.50
CA ILE A 136 4.61 -24.15 -0.39
C ILE A 136 4.95 -25.55 -0.93
N GLN A 137 4.20 -26.01 -1.94
CA GLN A 137 4.46 -27.30 -2.57
C GLN A 137 5.84 -27.33 -3.26
N LYS A 138 6.20 -26.28 -4.00
CA LYS A 138 7.48 -26.16 -4.72
C LYS A 138 8.67 -26.15 -3.76
N ASN A 139 8.58 -25.37 -2.68
CA ASN A 139 9.72 -25.08 -1.80
C ASN A 139 9.87 -26.08 -0.67
N ARG A 140 8.75 -26.58 -0.13
CA ARG A 140 8.73 -27.41 1.08
C ARG A 140 8.25 -28.84 0.81
N GLY A 141 7.74 -29.13 -0.38
CA GLY A 141 7.16 -30.43 -0.72
C GLY A 141 5.83 -30.73 -0.01
N VAL A 142 5.26 -29.76 0.71
CA VAL A 142 4.03 -29.93 1.49
C VAL A 142 2.80 -29.57 0.65
N THR A 143 1.85 -30.51 0.54
CA THR A 143 0.56 -30.26 -0.10
C THR A 143 -0.42 -29.70 0.92
N VAL A 144 -0.82 -28.45 0.75
CA VAL A 144 -1.84 -27.80 1.59
C VAL A 144 -3.19 -27.87 0.89
N GLU A 145 -4.13 -28.61 1.47
CA GLU A 145 -5.53 -28.59 1.03
C GLU A 145 -6.28 -27.46 1.72
N THR A 146 -6.57 -26.37 0.99
CA THR A 146 -7.17 -25.15 1.55
C THR A 146 -8.50 -25.37 2.26
N LYS A 147 -9.29 -26.35 1.81
CA LYS A 147 -10.57 -26.78 2.42
C LYS A 147 -10.41 -27.47 3.79
N LEU A 148 -9.21 -27.95 4.11
CA LEU A 148 -8.90 -28.63 5.37
C LEU A 148 -8.25 -27.71 6.41
N ILE A 149 -8.02 -26.44 6.07
CA ILE A 149 -7.44 -25.46 7.00
C ILE A 149 -8.41 -25.25 8.19
N PRO A 150 -7.95 -25.36 9.45
CA PRO A 150 -8.81 -25.19 10.62
C PRO A 150 -9.38 -23.76 10.73
N LEU A 151 -10.69 -23.66 10.96
CA LEU A 151 -11.38 -22.37 11.09
C LEU A 151 -11.20 -21.70 12.47
N ASN A 152 -10.79 -22.47 13.49
CA ASN A 152 -10.58 -22.00 14.87
C ASN A 152 -9.10 -22.14 15.31
N ASP A 153 -8.17 -22.01 14.36
CA ASP A 153 -6.73 -22.06 14.63
C ASP A 153 -6.32 -20.93 15.61
N GLN A 154 -5.94 -21.30 16.84
CA GLN A 154 -5.65 -20.34 17.89
C GLN A 154 -4.45 -19.43 17.57
N PRO A 155 -3.32 -19.95 17.04
CA PRO A 155 -2.20 -19.10 16.67
C PRO A 155 -2.55 -18.02 15.62
N ALA A 156 -3.33 -18.37 14.60
CA ALA A 156 -3.81 -17.41 13.60
C ALA A 156 -4.74 -16.35 14.21
N LEU A 157 -5.65 -16.76 15.11
CA LEU A 157 -6.57 -15.84 15.80
C LEU A 157 -5.84 -14.90 16.76
N GLU A 158 -4.82 -15.39 17.47
CA GLU A 158 -3.96 -14.58 18.32
C GLU A 158 -3.15 -13.56 17.51
N MET A 159 -2.64 -13.96 16.34
CA MET A 159 -1.98 -13.05 15.40
C MET A 159 -2.91 -11.91 14.98
N MET A 160 -4.14 -12.23 14.59
CA MET A 160 -5.15 -11.22 14.26
C MET A 160 -5.49 -10.34 15.46
N SER A 161 -5.56 -10.92 16.66
CA SER A 161 -5.81 -10.19 17.92
C SER A 161 -4.71 -9.19 18.28
N ARG A 162 -3.47 -9.40 17.81
CA ARG A 162 -2.38 -8.42 17.92
C ARG A 162 -2.47 -7.26 16.91
N GLY A 163 -3.42 -7.33 15.97
CA GLY A 163 -3.57 -6.37 14.87
C GLY A 163 -2.69 -6.70 13.66
N ASP A 164 -2.05 -7.86 13.63
CA ASP A 164 -1.20 -8.31 12.52
C ASP A 164 -2.07 -8.88 11.39
N THR A 165 -2.70 -7.96 10.64
CA THR A 165 -3.79 -8.24 9.69
C THR A 165 -3.51 -7.76 8.27
N ALA A 166 -2.33 -7.19 8.00
CA ALA A 166 -1.98 -6.81 6.62
C ALA A 166 -1.93 -8.04 5.71
N GLY A 167 -2.55 -7.95 4.52
CA GLY A 167 -2.71 -9.08 3.60
C GLY A 167 -3.73 -10.14 4.03
N VAL A 168 -4.38 -9.98 5.20
CA VAL A 168 -5.45 -10.88 5.64
C VAL A 168 -6.77 -10.36 5.05
N PHE A 169 -7.43 -11.22 4.27
CA PHE A 169 -8.59 -10.83 3.48
C PHE A 169 -9.70 -10.19 4.31
N GLN A 170 -10.18 -9.02 3.88
CA GLN A 170 -11.16 -8.14 4.54
C GLN A 170 -10.71 -7.43 5.84
N PHE A 171 -9.52 -7.72 6.38
CA PHE A 171 -9.07 -7.21 7.69
C PHE A 171 -7.92 -6.20 7.61
N GLU A 172 -7.64 -5.64 6.44
CA GLU A 172 -6.45 -4.82 6.20
C GLU A 172 -6.59 -3.32 6.49
N GLY A 173 -7.82 -2.83 6.68
CA GLY A 173 -8.09 -1.42 6.92
C GLY A 173 -7.80 -1.03 8.36
N GLU A 174 -7.21 0.15 8.60
CA GLU A 174 -6.73 0.57 9.93
C GLU A 174 -7.80 0.43 11.02
N GLY A 175 -9.04 0.85 10.73
CA GLY A 175 -10.11 0.78 11.72
C GLY A 175 -10.66 -0.64 11.95
N ILE A 176 -10.67 -1.53 10.94
CA ILE A 176 -11.05 -2.94 11.17
C ILE A 176 -9.95 -3.69 11.89
N THR A 177 -8.68 -3.36 11.61
CA THR A 177 -7.52 -3.85 12.36
C THR A 177 -7.60 -3.44 13.83
N ASP A 178 -7.94 -2.18 14.13
CA ASP A 178 -8.14 -1.70 15.50
C ASP A 178 -9.34 -2.38 16.18
N ALA A 179 -10.47 -2.52 15.48
CA ALA A 179 -11.64 -3.25 15.99
C ALA A 179 -11.29 -4.70 16.31
N THR A 180 -10.51 -5.37 15.45
CA THR A 180 -10.03 -6.74 15.66
C THR A 180 -9.12 -6.84 16.88
N ARG A 181 -8.22 -5.87 17.07
CA ARG A 181 -7.34 -5.79 18.25
C ARG A 181 -8.12 -5.57 19.56
N LYS A 182 -9.21 -4.81 19.52
CA LYS A 182 -10.10 -4.57 20.68
C LYS A 182 -10.95 -5.80 21.00
N ILE A 183 -11.58 -6.39 19.99
CA ILE A 183 -12.44 -7.58 20.13
C ILE A 183 -11.61 -8.82 20.52
N ARG A 184 -10.35 -8.92 20.04
CA ARG A 184 -9.46 -10.08 20.23
C ARG A 184 -10.17 -11.39 19.87
N PRO A 185 -10.45 -11.64 18.57
CA PRO A 185 -11.20 -12.84 18.15
C PRO A 185 -10.55 -14.12 18.68
N SER A 186 -11.38 -15.01 19.23
CA SER A 186 -10.97 -16.31 19.81
C SER A 186 -11.70 -17.48 19.16
N SER A 187 -12.62 -17.19 18.24
CA SER A 187 -13.36 -18.17 17.45
C SER A 187 -13.68 -17.64 16.05
N PHE A 188 -14.03 -18.55 15.14
CA PHE A 188 -14.54 -18.25 13.80
C PHE A 188 -15.81 -17.38 13.83
N GLY A 189 -16.64 -17.56 14.86
CA GLY A 189 -17.85 -16.75 15.07
C GLY A 189 -17.52 -15.27 15.27
N ASP A 190 -16.44 -14.97 16.01
CA ASP A 190 -15.99 -13.59 16.20
C ASP A 190 -15.52 -12.95 14.90
N ILE A 191 -14.80 -13.68 14.04
CA ILE A 191 -14.35 -13.20 12.72
C ILE A 191 -15.56 -12.85 11.84
N THR A 192 -16.56 -13.73 11.85
CA THR A 192 -17.83 -13.52 11.13
C THR A 192 -18.60 -12.31 11.67
N ALA A 193 -18.57 -12.09 12.99
CA ALA A 193 -19.22 -10.95 13.62
C ALA A 193 -18.50 -9.63 13.29
N ILE A 194 -17.16 -9.61 13.33
CA ILE A 194 -16.37 -8.41 13.01
C ILE A 194 -16.66 -7.92 11.58
N THR A 195 -16.63 -8.82 10.58
CA THR A 195 -16.92 -8.46 9.17
C THR A 195 -18.36 -7.97 8.95
N SER A 196 -19.27 -8.35 9.84
CA SER A 196 -20.67 -7.94 9.80
C SER A 196 -20.89 -6.60 10.51
N LEU A 197 -20.24 -6.39 11.66
CA LEU A 197 -20.40 -5.21 12.50
C LEU A 197 -19.61 -4.00 11.98
N TYR A 198 -18.47 -4.20 11.31
CA TYR A 198 -17.59 -3.11 10.88
C TYR A 198 -18.14 -2.40 9.62
N ARG A 199 -19.26 -1.70 9.78
CA ARG A 199 -19.97 -0.92 8.74
C ARG A 199 -20.64 0.31 9.35
N PRO A 200 -20.88 1.39 8.57
CA PRO A 200 -21.63 2.55 9.05
C PRO A 200 -23.01 2.13 9.59
N GLY A 201 -23.29 2.46 10.86
CA GLY A 201 -24.47 1.96 11.59
C GLY A 201 -24.09 0.94 12.67
N PRO A 202 -23.92 -0.35 12.34
CA PRO A 202 -23.64 -1.40 13.34
C PRO A 202 -22.27 -1.27 14.01
N MET A 203 -21.34 -0.47 13.48
CA MET A 203 -20.04 -0.20 14.11
C MET A 203 -20.18 0.41 15.52
N ALA A 204 -21.30 1.10 15.80
CA ALA A 204 -21.62 1.61 17.14
C ALA A 204 -21.82 0.49 18.19
N ASN A 205 -22.10 -0.75 17.76
CA ASN A 205 -22.27 -1.90 18.66
C ASN A 205 -20.94 -2.62 18.97
N ILE A 206 -19.84 -2.28 18.30
CA ILE A 206 -18.52 -2.91 18.52
C ILE A 206 -18.04 -2.77 19.98
N PRO A 207 -18.16 -1.61 20.65
CA PRO A 207 -17.77 -1.48 22.05
C PRO A 207 -18.56 -2.43 22.97
N GLU A 208 -19.89 -2.45 22.85
CA GLU A 208 -20.75 -3.33 23.64
C GLU A 208 -20.46 -4.81 23.36
N PHE A 209 -20.28 -5.19 22.10
CA PHE A 209 -19.87 -6.55 21.72
C PHE A 209 -18.55 -6.94 22.39
N THR A 210 -17.58 -6.02 22.40
CA THR A 210 -16.26 -6.22 23.02
C THR A 210 -16.36 -6.38 24.53
N ASP A 211 -17.13 -5.52 25.20
CA ASP A 211 -17.27 -5.54 26.65
C ASP A 211 -18.01 -6.77 27.15
N ARG A 212 -19.07 -7.20 26.44
CA ARG A 212 -19.77 -8.46 26.73
C ARG A 212 -18.87 -9.68 26.55
N LYS A 213 -18.11 -9.71 25.46
CA LYS A 213 -17.16 -10.80 25.19
C LYS A 213 -16.12 -10.94 26.30
N HIS A 214 -15.57 -9.82 26.78
CA HIS A 214 -14.55 -9.81 27.83
C HIS A 214 -15.12 -9.89 29.25
N GLY A 215 -16.44 -10.08 29.41
CA GLY A 215 -17.10 -10.17 30.71
C GLY A 215 -17.12 -8.85 31.50
N LYS A 216 -16.94 -7.71 30.84
CA LYS A 216 -17.03 -6.37 31.44
C LYS A 216 -18.47 -5.86 31.50
N SER A 217 -19.34 -6.34 30.61
CA SER A 217 -20.78 -6.09 30.58
C SER A 217 -21.52 -7.44 30.65
N PRO A 218 -22.61 -7.56 31.43
CA PRO A 218 -23.39 -8.80 31.47
C PRO A 218 -24.07 -9.08 30.13
N VAL A 219 -24.09 -10.36 29.74
CA VAL A 219 -24.87 -10.80 28.57
C VAL A 219 -26.31 -11.07 29.01
N GLU A 220 -27.18 -10.10 28.78
CA GLU A 220 -28.60 -10.19 29.12
C GLU A 220 -29.45 -10.57 27.90
N TYR A 221 -30.46 -11.41 28.13
CA TYR A 221 -31.45 -11.81 27.14
C TYR A 221 -32.84 -11.36 27.61
N LEU A 222 -33.57 -10.66 26.76
CA LEU A 222 -34.91 -10.17 27.09
C LEU A 222 -35.88 -11.34 27.39
N ILE A 223 -35.74 -12.41 26.59
CA ILE A 223 -36.41 -13.70 26.74
C ILE A 223 -35.33 -14.80 26.69
N GLU A 224 -35.27 -15.68 27.69
CA GLU A 224 -34.19 -16.67 27.84
C GLU A 224 -34.04 -17.58 26.59
N ASP A 225 -35.14 -17.94 25.93
CA ASP A 225 -35.13 -18.78 24.73
C ASP A 225 -34.41 -18.14 23.52
N THR A 226 -34.17 -16.82 23.54
CA THR A 226 -33.37 -16.14 22.52
C THR A 226 -31.87 -16.43 22.64
N LYS A 227 -31.42 -16.96 23.79
CA LYS A 227 -30.03 -17.30 24.07
C LYS A 227 -29.46 -18.32 23.09
N GLU A 228 -30.23 -19.31 22.67
CA GLU A 228 -29.77 -20.29 21.68
C GLU A 228 -29.41 -19.63 20.34
N VAL A 229 -30.07 -18.52 19.99
CA VAL A 229 -29.86 -17.81 18.73
C VAL A 229 -28.79 -16.72 18.84
N LEU A 230 -28.70 -16.06 20.00
CA LEU A 230 -27.87 -14.88 20.22
C LEU A 230 -26.58 -15.14 21.01
N SER A 231 -26.37 -16.36 21.51
CA SER A 231 -25.17 -16.71 22.31
C SER A 231 -23.87 -16.49 21.56
N GLU A 232 -23.83 -16.83 20.27
CA GLU A 232 -22.65 -16.66 19.40
C GLU A 232 -22.26 -15.19 19.16
N THR A 233 -23.16 -14.24 19.42
CA THR A 233 -22.94 -12.80 19.28
C THR A 233 -23.14 -12.06 20.60
N TYR A 234 -22.98 -12.78 21.72
CA TYR A 234 -23.03 -12.22 23.07
C TYR A 234 -24.33 -11.41 23.34
N GLY A 235 -25.47 -11.93 22.89
CA GLY A 235 -26.78 -11.29 23.09
C GLY A 235 -27.07 -10.10 22.17
N ILE A 236 -26.18 -9.77 21.23
CA ILE A 236 -26.37 -8.68 20.26
C ILE A 236 -26.90 -9.25 18.95
N MET A 237 -27.96 -8.67 18.40
CA MET A 237 -28.45 -9.03 17.08
C MET A 237 -27.51 -8.46 15.99
N VAL A 238 -26.94 -9.36 15.20
CA VAL A 238 -26.01 -9.03 14.11
C VAL A 238 -26.54 -9.55 12.78
N TYR A 239 -27.15 -10.73 12.77
CA TYR A 239 -27.48 -11.45 11.54
C TYR A 239 -28.97 -11.46 11.22
N GLN A 240 -29.29 -11.49 9.92
CA GLN A 240 -30.65 -11.70 9.42
C GLN A 240 -31.22 -13.05 9.86
N GLU A 241 -30.37 -14.08 9.88
CA GLU A 241 -30.71 -15.43 10.31
C GLU A 241 -31.05 -15.49 11.80
N GLN A 242 -30.53 -14.56 12.62
CA GLN A 242 -30.91 -14.45 14.03
C GLN A 242 -32.32 -13.90 14.19
N VAL A 243 -32.71 -12.90 13.39
CA VAL A 243 -34.09 -12.39 13.34
C VAL A 243 -35.06 -13.51 12.93
N MET A 244 -34.68 -14.31 11.92
CA MET A 244 -35.48 -15.44 11.49
C MET A 244 -35.59 -16.53 12.56
N GLY A 245 -34.49 -16.84 13.23
CA GLY A 245 -34.43 -17.81 14.33
C GLY A 245 -35.29 -17.40 15.52
N ILE A 246 -35.25 -16.11 15.91
CA ILE A 246 -36.09 -15.54 16.96
C ILE A 246 -37.57 -15.65 16.58
N ALA A 247 -37.96 -15.25 15.36
CA ALA A 247 -39.36 -15.34 14.91
C ALA A 247 -39.89 -16.78 14.92
N SER A 248 -39.07 -17.75 14.50
CA SER A 248 -39.46 -19.16 14.52
C SER A 248 -39.60 -19.70 15.94
N ARG A 249 -38.64 -19.38 16.82
CA ARG A 249 -38.62 -19.83 18.22
C ARG A 249 -39.73 -19.19 19.04
N ILE A 250 -39.82 -17.86 19.05
CA ILE A 250 -40.73 -17.12 19.93
C ILE A 250 -42.16 -17.10 19.38
N ALA A 251 -42.35 -16.88 18.08
CA ALA A 251 -43.69 -16.70 17.50
C ALA A 251 -44.18 -17.89 16.65
N GLY A 252 -43.39 -18.98 16.56
CA GLY A 252 -43.79 -20.19 15.84
C GLY A 252 -43.85 -20.03 14.33
N TYR A 253 -43.08 -19.10 13.76
CA TYR A 253 -42.95 -18.95 12.31
C TYR A 253 -42.25 -20.19 11.70
N SER A 254 -42.69 -20.60 10.51
CA SER A 254 -41.86 -21.41 9.62
C SER A 254 -40.66 -20.58 9.11
N LEU A 255 -39.58 -21.23 8.67
CA LEU A 255 -38.41 -20.52 8.14
C LEU A 255 -38.75 -19.68 6.89
N GLY A 256 -39.72 -20.11 6.08
CA GLY A 256 -40.21 -19.35 4.93
C GLY A 256 -40.97 -18.08 5.34
N GLU A 257 -41.86 -18.18 6.33
CA GLU A 257 -42.55 -17.00 6.87
C GLU A 257 -41.57 -16.05 7.55
N ALA A 258 -40.55 -16.57 8.23
CA ALA A 258 -39.52 -15.77 8.88
C ALA A 258 -38.67 -15.00 7.86
N ASP A 259 -38.41 -15.57 6.68
CA ASP A 259 -37.77 -14.83 5.57
C ASP A 259 -38.66 -13.69 5.06
N MET A 260 -39.98 -13.93 4.95
CA MET A 260 -40.94 -12.88 4.58
C MET A 260 -40.95 -11.74 5.60
N LEU A 261 -40.93 -12.05 6.91
CA LEU A 261 -40.78 -11.06 7.97
C LEU A 261 -39.51 -10.22 7.80
N ARG A 262 -38.36 -10.87 7.58
CA ARG A 262 -37.08 -10.18 7.35
C ARG A 262 -37.16 -9.25 6.13
N ARG A 263 -37.77 -9.69 5.03
CA ARG A 263 -37.94 -8.87 3.81
C ARG A 263 -38.84 -7.66 4.06
N ALA A 264 -39.94 -7.84 4.79
CA ALA A 264 -40.87 -6.78 5.16
C ALA A 264 -40.17 -5.70 6.00
N MET A 265 -39.36 -6.12 6.99
CA MET A 265 -38.57 -5.22 7.82
C MET A 265 -37.57 -4.41 6.98
N GLY A 266 -36.83 -5.06 6.06
CA GLY A 266 -35.87 -4.36 5.21
C GLY A 266 -36.49 -3.35 4.23
N LYS A 267 -37.73 -3.58 3.78
CA LYS A 267 -38.45 -2.66 2.87
C LYS A 267 -39.21 -1.54 3.60
N LYS A 268 -39.36 -1.62 4.92
CA LYS A 268 -40.09 -0.65 5.75
C LYS A 268 -41.53 -0.38 5.29
N ILE A 269 -42.22 -1.40 4.81
CA ILE A 269 -43.61 -1.27 4.36
C ILE A 269 -44.51 -1.27 5.59
N LYS A 270 -44.99 -0.10 6.01
CA LYS A 270 -45.74 0.10 7.27
C LYS A 270 -46.92 -0.88 7.42
N ALA A 271 -47.76 -1.01 6.39
CA ALA A 271 -48.92 -1.89 6.41
C ALA A 271 -48.56 -3.38 6.56
N GLU A 272 -47.46 -3.82 5.94
CA GLU A 272 -46.98 -5.20 6.04
C GLU A 272 -46.37 -5.45 7.42
N MET A 273 -45.64 -4.47 7.96
CA MET A 273 -45.06 -4.52 9.30
C MET A 273 -46.10 -4.62 10.41
N ASP A 274 -47.19 -3.85 10.31
CA ASP A 274 -48.29 -3.91 11.29
C ASP A 274 -48.94 -5.31 11.32
N THR A 275 -49.13 -5.90 10.13
CA THR A 275 -49.65 -7.27 9.98
C THR A 275 -48.70 -8.29 10.62
N GLN A 276 -47.41 -8.16 10.36
CA GLN A 276 -46.39 -9.05 10.92
C GLN A 276 -46.25 -8.90 12.44
N ARG A 277 -46.43 -7.69 12.98
CA ARG A 277 -46.40 -7.45 14.43
C ARG A 277 -47.53 -8.21 15.13
N ILE A 278 -48.75 -8.12 14.61
CA ILE A 278 -49.91 -8.86 15.16
C ILE A 278 -49.62 -10.36 15.15
N ARG A 279 -49.20 -10.90 14.00
CA ARG A 279 -48.88 -12.33 13.86
C ARG A 279 -47.77 -12.80 14.81
N PHE A 280 -46.76 -11.96 15.05
CA PHE A 280 -45.70 -12.26 16.00
C PHE A 280 -46.23 -12.32 17.44
N MET A 281 -47.04 -11.33 17.84
CA MET A 281 -47.61 -11.26 19.19
C MET A 281 -48.57 -12.41 19.49
N GLU A 282 -49.43 -12.78 18.54
CA GLU A 282 -50.33 -13.94 18.67
C GLU A 282 -49.53 -15.24 18.84
N GLY A 283 -48.47 -15.41 18.04
CA GLY A 283 -47.58 -16.57 18.13
C GLY A 283 -46.84 -16.64 19.46
N ALA A 284 -46.33 -15.50 19.95
CA ALA A 284 -45.62 -15.42 21.23
C ALA A 284 -46.55 -15.73 22.41
N LYS A 285 -47.78 -15.20 22.37
CA LYS A 285 -48.82 -15.49 23.36
C LYS A 285 -49.22 -16.97 23.37
N ALA A 286 -49.38 -17.58 22.19
CA ALA A 286 -49.70 -19.00 22.07
C ALA A 286 -48.62 -19.91 22.66
N LYS A 287 -47.35 -19.47 22.65
CA LYS A 287 -46.22 -20.17 23.30
C LYS A 287 -46.00 -19.80 24.77
N GLY A 288 -46.81 -18.90 25.33
CA GLY A 288 -46.76 -18.54 26.75
C GLY A 288 -45.72 -17.48 27.13
N TYR A 289 -45.21 -16.71 26.17
CA TYR A 289 -44.29 -15.61 26.46
C TYR A 289 -45.03 -14.35 26.94
N ASP A 290 -44.36 -13.55 27.77
CA ASP A 290 -44.89 -12.28 28.27
C ASP A 290 -45.12 -11.28 27.12
N GLU A 291 -46.28 -10.63 27.13
CA GLU A 291 -46.69 -9.73 26.05
C GLU A 291 -45.82 -8.47 25.97
N LYS A 292 -45.41 -7.90 27.11
CA LYS A 292 -44.56 -6.69 27.11
C LYS A 292 -43.18 -7.00 26.56
N LYS A 293 -42.56 -8.08 27.05
CA LYS A 293 -41.24 -8.53 26.57
C LYS A 293 -41.26 -8.94 25.10
N SER A 294 -42.32 -9.59 24.65
CA SER A 294 -42.47 -9.97 23.24
C SER A 294 -42.60 -8.76 22.32
N ASN A 295 -43.34 -7.74 22.76
CA ASN A 295 -43.49 -6.50 22.02
C ASN A 295 -42.18 -5.72 21.94
N GLU A 296 -41.44 -5.61 23.06
CA GLU A 296 -40.11 -4.99 23.10
C GLU A 296 -39.10 -5.76 22.23
N LEU A 297 -39.15 -7.09 22.21
CA LEU A 297 -38.31 -7.91 21.33
C LEU A 297 -38.58 -7.63 19.85
N PHE A 298 -39.86 -7.46 19.46
CA PHE A 298 -40.22 -7.11 18.08
C PHE A 298 -39.70 -5.73 17.69
N ASP A 299 -39.83 -4.73 18.57
CA ASP A 299 -39.30 -3.38 18.33
C ASP A 299 -37.76 -3.40 18.18
N LEU A 300 -37.09 -4.23 18.99
CA LEU A 300 -35.65 -4.45 18.88
C LEU A 300 -35.29 -5.08 17.53
N MET A 301 -35.98 -6.15 17.12
CA MET A 301 -35.79 -6.78 15.80
C MET A 301 -35.99 -5.79 14.65
N TYR A 302 -37.03 -4.96 14.72
CA TYR A 302 -37.32 -3.94 13.71
C TYR A 302 -36.20 -2.91 13.60
N LYS A 303 -35.68 -2.41 14.73
CA LYS A 303 -34.55 -1.48 14.76
C LYS A 303 -33.26 -2.10 14.18
N PHE A 304 -33.04 -3.39 14.43
CA PHE A 304 -31.86 -4.10 13.93
C PHE A 304 -31.96 -4.53 12.46
N ALA A 305 -33.16 -4.71 11.92
CA ALA A 305 -33.33 -5.13 10.53
C ALA A 305 -32.69 -4.18 9.50
N ASP A 306 -32.54 -2.90 9.86
CA ASP A 306 -31.81 -1.90 9.07
C ASP A 306 -30.32 -2.22 8.89
N TYR A 307 -29.74 -2.95 9.84
CA TYR A 307 -28.31 -3.23 9.93
C TYR A 307 -27.99 -4.72 9.96
N GLY A 308 -29.02 -5.58 9.92
CA GLY A 308 -28.88 -7.03 9.96
C GLY A 308 -28.13 -7.55 8.74
N PHE A 309 -27.05 -8.28 8.99
CA PHE A 309 -26.18 -8.79 7.94
C PHE A 309 -26.48 -10.25 7.57
N ASN A 310 -26.24 -10.64 6.33
CA ASN A 310 -26.45 -12.03 5.92
C ASN A 310 -25.29 -12.92 6.43
N LYS A 311 -25.58 -13.83 7.37
CA LYS A 311 -24.58 -14.68 8.01
C LYS A 311 -23.95 -15.65 7.04
N SER A 312 -24.73 -16.25 6.13
CA SER A 312 -24.17 -17.22 5.18
C SER A 312 -23.07 -16.61 4.30
N HIS A 313 -23.28 -15.37 3.84
CA HIS A 313 -22.29 -14.60 3.09
C HIS A 313 -21.09 -14.21 3.96
N ALA A 314 -21.32 -13.68 5.18
CA ALA A 314 -20.24 -13.34 6.10
C ALA A 314 -19.35 -14.54 6.44
N ALA A 315 -19.97 -15.69 6.73
CA ALA A 315 -19.27 -16.91 7.09
C ALA A 315 -18.43 -17.42 5.91
N ALA A 316 -18.99 -17.47 4.70
CA ALA A 316 -18.26 -17.92 3.51
C ALA A 316 -17.00 -17.07 3.24
N TYR A 317 -17.08 -15.75 3.40
CA TYR A 317 -15.93 -14.86 3.25
C TYR A 317 -14.94 -14.97 4.42
N SER A 318 -15.45 -15.21 5.64
CA SER A 318 -14.63 -15.42 6.83
C SER A 318 -13.79 -16.71 6.75
N VAL A 319 -14.23 -17.72 5.98
CA VAL A 319 -13.39 -18.89 5.66
C VAL A 319 -12.13 -18.44 4.92
N ILE A 320 -12.26 -17.58 3.92
CA ILE A 320 -11.12 -17.05 3.15
C ILE A 320 -10.21 -16.21 4.07
N THR A 321 -10.80 -15.40 4.96
CA THR A 321 -10.03 -14.69 6.00
C THR A 321 -9.19 -15.66 6.81
N MET A 322 -9.76 -16.73 7.36
CA MET A 322 -9.01 -17.72 8.15
C MET A 322 -7.95 -18.44 7.32
N GLN A 323 -8.23 -18.78 6.06
CA GLN A 323 -7.24 -19.37 5.16
C GLN A 323 -6.04 -18.44 4.96
N THR A 324 -6.28 -17.15 4.69
CA THR A 324 -5.19 -16.16 4.55
C THR A 324 -4.42 -15.94 5.85
N ALA A 325 -5.11 -15.85 6.99
CA ALA A 325 -4.48 -15.69 8.30
C ALA A 325 -3.61 -16.90 8.68
N TRP A 326 -4.10 -18.11 8.40
CA TRP A 326 -3.37 -19.35 8.64
C TRP A 326 -2.12 -19.46 7.78
N LEU A 327 -2.23 -19.17 6.47
CA LEU A 327 -1.08 -19.15 5.56
C LEU A 327 -0.05 -18.09 5.99
N LYS A 328 -0.50 -16.91 6.40
CA LYS A 328 0.37 -15.84 6.91
C LYS A 328 1.14 -16.28 8.17
N TRP A 329 0.51 -17.05 9.05
CA TRP A 329 1.15 -17.53 10.27
C TRP A 329 2.16 -18.65 10.02
N TYR A 330 1.75 -19.71 9.32
CA TYR A 330 2.56 -20.93 9.18
C TYR A 330 3.56 -20.90 8.00
N TYR A 331 3.25 -20.15 6.94
CA TYR A 331 4.07 -20.06 5.72
C TYR A 331 4.27 -18.59 5.30
N PRO A 332 4.85 -17.75 6.17
CA PRO A 332 4.91 -16.31 5.95
C PRO A 332 5.68 -15.96 4.67
N THR A 333 6.82 -16.60 4.37
CA THR A 333 7.62 -16.30 3.17
C THR A 333 6.83 -16.51 1.89
N GLU A 334 6.19 -17.68 1.74
CA GLU A 334 5.37 -18.02 0.59
C GLU A 334 4.10 -17.17 0.52
N PHE A 335 3.52 -16.84 1.67
CA PHE A 335 2.36 -15.95 1.77
C PHE A 335 2.67 -14.54 1.25
N TYR A 336 3.78 -13.92 1.67
CA TYR A 336 4.14 -12.57 1.21
C TYR A 336 4.60 -12.56 -0.24
N ALA A 337 5.36 -13.57 -0.69
CA ALA A 337 5.72 -13.69 -2.10
C ALA A 337 4.45 -13.77 -2.97
N ALA A 338 3.46 -14.58 -2.57
CA ALA A 338 2.20 -14.67 -3.29
C ALA A 338 1.37 -13.38 -3.19
N LEU A 339 1.34 -12.71 -2.03
CA LEU A 339 0.60 -11.45 -1.84
C LEU A 339 1.14 -10.35 -2.75
N LEU A 340 2.47 -10.12 -2.70
CA LEU A 340 3.18 -9.15 -3.52
C LEU A 340 3.00 -9.46 -5.02
N SER A 341 2.99 -10.73 -5.40
CA SER A 341 2.75 -11.18 -6.78
C SER A 341 1.37 -10.80 -7.30
N THR A 342 0.35 -10.74 -6.44
CA THR A 342 -0.96 -10.28 -6.90
C THR A 342 -1.00 -8.75 -7.05
N GLU A 343 -0.13 -8.02 -6.36
CA GLU A 343 -0.10 -6.54 -6.29
C GLU A 343 1.04 -5.93 -7.12
N LEU A 344 1.55 -6.63 -8.14
CA LEU A 344 2.69 -6.22 -8.99
C LEU A 344 2.59 -4.78 -9.53
N SER A 345 1.37 -4.29 -9.80
CA SER A 345 1.12 -2.96 -10.36
C SER A 345 0.92 -1.86 -9.30
N ASP A 346 0.83 -2.20 -8.02
CA ASP A 346 0.50 -1.29 -6.92
C ASP A 346 1.72 -1.11 -6.01
N ILE A 347 2.51 -0.07 -6.29
CA ILE A 347 3.76 0.23 -5.57
C ILE A 347 3.49 0.50 -4.08
N ASP A 348 2.43 1.23 -3.75
CA ASP A 348 2.11 1.59 -2.36
C ASP A 348 1.85 0.32 -1.53
N LYS A 349 1.13 -0.64 -2.10
CA LYS A 349 0.92 -1.95 -1.46
C LYS A 349 2.19 -2.79 -1.38
N ILE A 350 3.02 -2.80 -2.42
CA ILE A 350 4.31 -3.50 -2.39
C ILE A 350 5.17 -2.97 -1.24
N VAL A 351 5.27 -1.65 -1.07
CA VAL A 351 6.00 -1.02 0.04
C VAL A 351 5.36 -1.37 1.38
N LYS A 352 4.03 -1.27 1.50
CA LYS A 352 3.29 -1.64 2.72
C LYS A 352 3.57 -3.08 3.15
N TYR A 353 3.45 -4.04 2.24
CA TYR A 353 3.63 -5.46 2.56
C TYR A 353 5.10 -5.83 2.74
N SER A 354 6.03 -5.15 2.07
CA SER A 354 7.47 -5.34 2.32
C SER A 354 7.86 -4.90 3.73
N LYS A 355 7.35 -3.76 4.19
CA LYS A 355 7.51 -3.30 5.59
C LYS A 355 6.86 -4.28 6.58
N ASP A 356 5.70 -4.84 6.24
CA ASP A 356 5.02 -5.82 7.09
C ASP A 356 5.78 -7.16 7.17
N ALA A 357 6.34 -7.64 6.06
CA ALA A 357 7.19 -8.83 6.01
C ALA A 357 8.46 -8.64 6.87
N ALA A 358 9.07 -7.45 6.82
CA ALA A 358 10.26 -7.13 7.62
C ALA A 358 10.01 -7.21 9.14
N LYS A 359 8.81 -6.86 9.61
CA LYS A 359 8.43 -7.01 11.04
C LYS A 359 8.44 -8.46 11.50
N ARG A 360 8.40 -9.42 10.58
CA ARG A 360 8.40 -10.87 10.84
C ARG A 360 9.76 -11.51 10.54
N GLY A 361 10.80 -10.70 10.37
CA GLY A 361 12.17 -11.16 10.08
C GLY A 361 12.40 -11.60 8.64
N LEU A 362 11.42 -11.39 7.73
CA LEU A 362 11.57 -11.70 6.32
C LEU A 362 12.24 -10.55 5.59
N THR A 363 13.16 -10.88 4.69
CA THR A 363 13.84 -9.87 3.86
C THR A 363 13.30 -9.93 2.44
N VAL A 364 12.76 -8.81 1.95
CA VAL A 364 12.44 -8.65 0.53
C VAL A 364 13.72 -8.22 -0.19
N ARG A 365 14.29 -9.12 -0.98
CA ARG A 365 15.51 -8.92 -1.74
C ARG A 365 15.20 -8.29 -3.10
N PRO A 366 16.16 -7.53 -3.69
CA PRO A 366 16.12 -7.14 -5.09
C PRO A 366 15.87 -8.34 -6.02
N PRO A 367 15.41 -8.11 -7.26
CA PRO A 367 15.30 -9.19 -8.22
C PRO A 367 16.66 -9.88 -8.40
N ASN A 368 16.64 -11.16 -8.75
CA ASN A 368 17.84 -11.93 -9.05
C ASN A 368 17.53 -12.92 -10.17
N VAL A 369 18.32 -12.93 -11.25
CA VAL A 369 18.05 -13.80 -12.41
C VAL A 369 17.99 -15.30 -12.07
N ASN A 370 18.63 -15.73 -10.98
CA ASN A 370 18.63 -17.11 -10.52
C ASN A 370 17.45 -17.49 -9.61
N PHE A 371 16.77 -16.52 -9.00
CA PHE A 371 15.74 -16.77 -7.97
C PHE A 371 14.39 -16.09 -8.27
N SER A 372 14.38 -15.03 -9.07
CA SER A 372 13.18 -14.31 -9.46
C SER A 372 12.53 -14.96 -10.68
N ASP A 373 11.19 -14.97 -10.69
CA ASP A 373 10.37 -15.32 -11.83
C ASP A 373 9.64 -14.05 -12.33
N TYR A 374 8.59 -14.20 -13.13
CA TYR A 374 7.67 -13.10 -13.42
C TYR A 374 7.05 -12.55 -12.12
N HIS A 375 6.57 -13.47 -11.29
CA HIS A 375 6.03 -13.20 -9.96
C HIS A 375 7.15 -13.20 -8.90
N PHE A 376 6.85 -12.70 -7.70
CA PHE A 376 7.78 -12.75 -6.58
C PHE A 376 8.05 -14.20 -6.18
N GLY A 377 9.32 -14.50 -5.90
CA GLY A 377 9.77 -15.83 -5.48
C GLY A 377 9.96 -15.91 -3.97
N ALA A 378 9.76 -17.09 -3.38
CA ALA A 378 10.12 -17.39 -2.00
C ALA A 378 11.28 -18.37 -1.99
N HIS A 379 12.38 -18.06 -1.29
CA HIS A 379 13.54 -18.93 -1.14
C HIS A 379 14.06 -18.83 0.30
N GLY A 380 13.87 -19.89 1.10
CA GLY A 380 14.16 -19.86 2.54
C GLY A 380 13.31 -18.82 3.26
N ASP A 381 13.95 -17.89 3.97
CA ASP A 381 13.31 -16.76 4.67
C ASP A 381 13.40 -15.45 3.85
N GLU A 382 13.73 -15.56 2.57
CA GLU A 382 13.87 -14.43 1.65
C GLU A 382 12.79 -14.42 0.58
N VAL A 383 12.26 -13.24 0.30
CA VAL A 383 11.31 -13.00 -0.79
C VAL A 383 12.05 -12.24 -1.88
N TYR A 384 12.19 -12.84 -3.06
CA TYR A 384 12.88 -12.22 -4.20
C TYR A 384 11.88 -11.44 -5.04
N PHE A 385 12.23 -10.20 -5.38
CA PHE A 385 11.40 -9.32 -6.20
C PHE A 385 11.05 -9.96 -7.55
N GLY A 386 9.78 -9.90 -7.95
CA GLY A 386 9.34 -10.42 -9.25
C GLY A 386 9.84 -9.55 -10.40
N MET A 387 10.39 -10.16 -11.45
CA MET A 387 10.87 -9.40 -12.62
C MET A 387 9.73 -8.71 -13.37
N GLY A 388 8.49 -9.18 -13.23
CA GLY A 388 7.30 -8.59 -13.85
C GLY A 388 6.93 -7.20 -13.31
N ALA A 389 7.44 -6.81 -12.13
CA ALA A 389 7.24 -5.48 -11.57
C ALA A 389 8.29 -4.45 -12.04
N ILE A 390 9.30 -4.86 -12.83
CA ILE A 390 10.35 -3.97 -13.32
C ILE A 390 9.83 -3.21 -14.55
N LYS A 391 9.78 -1.87 -14.47
CA LYS A 391 9.38 -1.02 -15.59
C LYS A 391 10.33 -1.20 -16.77
N GLY A 392 9.75 -1.46 -17.94
CA GLY A 392 10.50 -1.68 -19.18
C GLY A 392 10.92 -3.14 -19.41
N VAL A 393 10.57 -4.07 -18.51
CA VAL A 393 10.78 -5.51 -18.71
C VAL A 393 9.46 -6.18 -19.10
N GLY A 394 9.37 -6.66 -20.34
CA GLY A 394 8.18 -7.35 -20.85
C GLY A 394 8.10 -8.82 -20.42
N GLU A 395 6.88 -9.34 -20.29
CA GLU A 395 6.64 -10.75 -19.93
C GLU A 395 7.38 -11.73 -20.84
N GLY A 396 7.35 -11.49 -22.16
CA GLY A 396 8.04 -12.34 -23.13
C GLY A 396 9.55 -12.44 -22.91
N ALA A 397 10.20 -11.39 -22.38
CA ALA A 397 11.62 -11.41 -22.05
C ALA A 397 11.89 -12.21 -20.77
N ILE A 398 11.03 -12.05 -19.75
CA ILE A 398 11.15 -12.79 -18.50
C ILE A 398 10.98 -14.29 -18.72
N VAL A 399 9.97 -14.68 -19.51
CA VAL A 399 9.77 -16.08 -19.90
C VAL A 399 11.01 -16.63 -20.58
N ALA A 400 11.66 -15.87 -21.47
CA ALA A 400 12.90 -16.30 -22.14
C ALA A 400 14.05 -16.53 -21.15
N ILE A 401 14.19 -15.65 -20.15
CA ILE A 401 15.23 -15.80 -19.09
C ILE A 401 14.95 -17.05 -18.25
N VAL A 402 13.70 -17.27 -17.86
CA VAL A 402 13.32 -18.45 -17.06
C VAL A 402 13.49 -19.74 -17.87
N GLU A 403 13.09 -19.76 -19.15
CA GLU A 403 13.32 -20.90 -20.05
C GLU A 403 14.81 -21.21 -20.21
N ALA A 404 15.64 -20.19 -20.42
CA ALA A 404 17.09 -20.33 -20.49
C ALA A 404 17.64 -20.92 -19.18
N ARG A 405 17.20 -20.41 -18.03
CA ARG A 405 17.61 -20.91 -16.72
C ARG A 405 17.22 -22.37 -16.51
N GLU A 406 15.97 -22.75 -16.83
CA GLU A 406 15.45 -24.12 -16.66
C GLU A 406 16.10 -25.13 -17.63
N SER A 407 16.67 -24.66 -18.75
CA SER A 407 17.42 -25.51 -19.69
C SER A 407 18.77 -25.96 -19.15
N LEU A 408 19.31 -25.26 -18.14
CA LEU A 408 20.62 -25.57 -17.54
C LEU A 408 20.50 -26.71 -16.51
N PRO A 409 21.49 -27.62 -16.42
CA PRO A 409 21.47 -28.73 -15.45
C PRO A 409 21.33 -28.27 -13.99
N ALA A 410 21.99 -27.17 -13.62
CA ALA A 410 21.94 -26.59 -12.28
C ALA A 410 20.72 -25.69 -12.05
N LYS A 411 19.91 -25.43 -13.08
CA LYS A 411 18.78 -24.49 -13.08
C LYS A 411 19.13 -23.09 -12.56
N LYS A 412 20.38 -22.70 -12.77
CA LYS A 412 20.99 -21.44 -12.33
C LYS A 412 22.12 -21.10 -13.27
N PHE A 413 22.32 -19.81 -13.48
CA PHE A 413 23.49 -19.24 -14.13
C PHE A 413 24.62 -19.15 -13.09
N VAL A 414 25.75 -19.75 -13.39
CA VAL A 414 26.97 -19.72 -12.57
C VAL A 414 27.66 -18.38 -12.68
N ASP A 415 27.72 -17.82 -13.89
CA ASP A 415 28.34 -16.54 -14.18
C ASP A 415 27.58 -15.75 -15.27
N LEU A 416 28.10 -14.57 -15.59
CA LEU A 416 27.53 -13.72 -16.63
C LEU A 416 27.70 -14.32 -18.04
N ASN A 417 28.78 -15.06 -18.30
CA ASN A 417 28.99 -15.68 -19.60
C ASN A 417 27.89 -16.70 -19.89
N GLU A 418 27.58 -17.59 -18.93
CA GLU A 418 26.53 -18.59 -19.06
C GLU A 418 25.17 -17.94 -19.25
N PHE A 419 24.88 -16.83 -18.54
CA PHE A 419 23.66 -16.06 -18.77
C PHE A 419 23.56 -15.58 -20.22
N PHE A 420 24.53 -14.81 -20.70
CA PHE A 420 24.48 -14.21 -22.04
C PHE A 420 24.57 -15.24 -23.18
N ASN A 421 25.24 -16.38 -22.95
CA ASN A 421 25.32 -17.46 -23.94
C ASN A 421 24.03 -18.28 -24.08
N THR A 422 23.16 -18.27 -23.06
CA THR A 422 21.98 -19.13 -23.01
C THR A 422 20.68 -18.39 -23.36
N ILE A 423 20.60 -17.08 -23.08
CA ILE A 423 19.38 -16.29 -23.33
C ILE A 423 19.11 -16.07 -24.83
N ASP A 424 17.83 -15.99 -25.20
CA ASP A 424 17.45 -15.52 -26.54
C ASP A 424 17.47 -13.99 -26.61
N VAL A 425 18.57 -13.46 -27.15
CA VAL A 425 18.78 -12.02 -27.39
C VAL A 425 17.71 -11.35 -28.27
N ARG A 426 16.92 -12.10 -29.07
CA ARG A 426 15.78 -11.54 -29.82
C ARG A 426 14.64 -11.11 -28.90
N ARG A 427 14.44 -11.85 -27.79
CA ARG A 427 13.39 -11.60 -26.80
C ARG A 427 13.89 -10.72 -25.66
N VAL A 428 15.17 -10.83 -25.31
CA VAL A 428 15.82 -10.05 -24.25
C VAL A 428 16.68 -8.94 -24.87
N ASN A 429 16.05 -7.80 -25.15
CA ASN A 429 16.73 -6.67 -25.80
C ASN A 429 17.61 -5.86 -24.83
N LYS A 430 18.41 -4.95 -25.40
CA LYS A 430 19.30 -4.02 -24.68
C LYS A 430 18.59 -3.28 -23.52
N LYS A 431 17.38 -2.77 -23.76
CA LYS A 431 16.63 -2.00 -22.77
C LYS A 431 16.22 -2.87 -21.57
N VAL A 432 15.84 -4.12 -21.81
CA VAL A 432 15.52 -5.09 -20.75
C VAL A 432 16.74 -5.33 -19.86
N ILE A 433 17.92 -5.54 -20.45
CA ILE A 433 19.15 -5.79 -19.70
C ILE A 433 19.54 -4.58 -18.85
N GLU A 434 19.47 -3.36 -19.41
CA GLU A 434 19.71 -2.14 -18.63
C GLU A 434 18.77 -2.02 -17.44
N CYS A 435 17.46 -2.29 -17.62
CA CYS A 435 16.49 -2.27 -16.54
C CYS A 435 16.79 -3.33 -15.47
N LEU A 436 17.17 -4.54 -15.88
CA LEU A 436 17.56 -5.62 -14.97
C LEU A 436 18.82 -5.27 -14.15
N ILE A 437 19.83 -4.65 -14.78
CA ILE A 437 21.04 -4.19 -14.08
C ILE A 437 20.69 -3.10 -13.07
N LYS A 438 19.92 -2.08 -13.49
CA LYS A 438 19.48 -0.99 -12.60
C LYS A 438 18.67 -1.51 -11.41
N ALA A 439 17.85 -2.54 -11.62
CA ALA A 439 17.05 -3.19 -10.59
C ALA A 439 17.86 -4.09 -9.64
N GLY A 440 19.09 -4.46 -9.98
CA GLY A 440 19.94 -5.34 -9.18
C GLY A 440 19.87 -6.82 -9.50
N ALA A 441 19.28 -7.20 -10.64
CA ALA A 441 19.09 -8.59 -11.04
C ALA A 441 20.39 -9.41 -11.15
N PHE A 442 21.53 -8.72 -11.33
CA PHE A 442 22.86 -9.31 -11.51
C PHE A 442 23.78 -9.14 -10.29
N ASP A 443 23.31 -8.54 -9.19
CA ASP A 443 24.16 -8.25 -8.02
C ASP A 443 24.74 -9.55 -7.38
N GLY A 444 24.07 -10.69 -7.59
CA GLY A 444 24.51 -12.00 -7.13
C GLY A 444 25.78 -12.55 -7.80
N PHE A 445 26.24 -11.97 -8.91
CA PHE A 445 27.47 -12.38 -9.59
C PHE A 445 28.74 -11.69 -9.05
N GLY A 446 28.62 -10.86 -8.01
CA GLY A 446 29.76 -10.15 -7.41
C GLY A 446 30.28 -8.98 -8.25
N VAL A 447 29.52 -8.52 -9.24
CA VAL A 447 29.85 -7.37 -10.09
C VAL A 447 28.97 -6.19 -9.71
N HIS A 448 29.57 -5.00 -9.56
CA HIS A 448 28.79 -3.82 -9.23
C HIS A 448 28.05 -3.26 -10.46
N ARG A 449 26.84 -2.71 -10.25
CA ARG A 449 25.92 -2.26 -11.31
C ARG A 449 26.56 -1.30 -12.33
N ALA A 450 27.46 -0.41 -11.88
CA ALA A 450 28.17 0.52 -12.76
C ALA A 450 29.08 -0.18 -13.78
N GLN A 451 29.81 -1.21 -13.34
CA GLN A 451 30.68 -2.00 -14.22
C GLN A 451 29.85 -2.84 -15.19
N MET A 452 28.71 -3.38 -14.74
CA MET A 452 27.77 -4.05 -15.63
C MET A 452 27.22 -3.13 -16.71
N ILE A 453 26.71 -1.94 -16.34
CA ILE A 453 26.19 -0.96 -17.33
C ILE A 453 27.26 -0.53 -18.34
N ALA A 454 28.51 -0.38 -17.92
CA ALA A 454 29.59 0.04 -18.81
C ALA A 454 30.00 -1.05 -19.82
N ASN A 455 29.88 -2.33 -19.45
CA ASN A 455 30.51 -3.43 -20.19
C ASN A 455 29.53 -4.47 -20.78
N TYR A 456 28.25 -4.47 -20.43
CA TYR A 456 27.31 -5.53 -20.86
C TYR A 456 27.17 -5.66 -22.38
N GLN A 457 27.41 -4.59 -23.15
CA GLN A 457 27.34 -4.61 -24.61
C GLN A 457 28.33 -5.61 -25.21
N GLN A 458 29.52 -5.77 -24.60
CA GLN A 458 30.52 -6.73 -25.07
C GLN A 458 30.02 -8.19 -24.99
N PHE A 459 29.22 -8.51 -23.96
CA PHE A 459 28.59 -9.82 -23.84
C PHE A 459 27.51 -10.03 -24.91
N LEU A 460 26.69 -9.00 -25.18
CA LEU A 460 25.66 -9.05 -26.21
C LEU A 460 26.24 -9.25 -27.61
N ASP A 461 27.29 -8.49 -27.96
CA ASP A 461 27.91 -8.56 -29.27
C ASP A 461 28.53 -9.95 -29.50
N ARG A 462 29.17 -10.52 -28.47
CA ARG A 462 29.71 -11.90 -28.49
C ARG A 462 28.60 -12.94 -28.66
N ALA A 463 27.51 -12.81 -27.91
CA ALA A 463 26.37 -13.74 -27.98
C ALA A 463 25.69 -13.71 -29.35
N GLU A 464 25.50 -12.51 -29.93
CA GLU A 464 24.99 -12.35 -31.29
C GLU A 464 25.93 -12.94 -32.35
N GLY A 465 27.25 -12.77 -32.19
CA GLY A 465 28.27 -13.37 -33.06
C GLY A 465 28.18 -14.90 -33.10
N LYS A 466 28.27 -15.55 -31.93
CA LYS A 466 28.15 -17.01 -31.79
C LYS A 466 26.84 -17.55 -32.38
N ARG A 467 25.73 -16.82 -32.19
CA ARG A 467 24.44 -17.20 -32.77
C ARG A 467 24.46 -17.16 -34.30
N LYS A 468 24.96 -16.08 -34.90
CA LYS A 468 25.04 -15.93 -36.36
C LYS A 468 25.89 -17.04 -36.98
N GLU A 469 27.03 -17.38 -36.36
CA GLU A 469 27.88 -18.50 -36.78
C GLU A 469 27.13 -19.83 -36.77
N ARG A 470 26.35 -20.09 -35.70
CA ARG A 470 25.54 -21.31 -35.56
C ARG A 470 24.38 -21.38 -36.56
N GLU A 471 23.72 -20.25 -36.84
CA GLU A 471 22.63 -20.16 -37.83
C GLU A 471 23.13 -20.29 -39.28
N LEU A 472 24.35 -19.83 -39.56
CA LEU A 472 24.98 -19.91 -40.88
C LEU A 472 25.59 -21.30 -41.18
N GLY A 473 25.64 -22.21 -40.21
CA GLY A 473 26.24 -23.54 -40.36
C GLY A 473 27.73 -23.52 -40.71
N GLN A 474 28.39 -22.38 -40.55
CA GLN A 474 29.83 -22.22 -40.74
C GLN A 474 30.53 -22.53 -39.42
N THR A 475 31.02 -23.76 -39.27
CA THR A 475 32.19 -24.00 -38.43
C THR A 475 33.34 -23.20 -39.02
N SER A 476 33.81 -22.18 -38.29
CA SER A 476 34.97 -21.38 -38.70
C SER A 476 36.15 -22.30 -38.99
N LEU A 477 36.93 -22.03 -40.04
CA LEU A 477 38.12 -22.82 -40.38
C LEU A 477 39.18 -22.84 -39.24
N PHE A 478 39.01 -21.97 -38.24
CA PHE A 478 39.82 -21.85 -37.03
C PHE A 478 39.34 -22.71 -35.85
N ASP A 479 38.20 -23.40 -35.98
CA ASP A 479 37.61 -24.26 -34.94
C ASP A 479 38.30 -25.66 -34.85
N LEU A 480 39.41 -25.84 -35.56
CA LEU A 480 40.26 -27.05 -35.58
C LEU A 480 41.42 -26.98 -34.56
N GLY A 481 41.56 -25.90 -33.81
CA GLY A 481 42.46 -25.77 -32.67
C GLY A 481 41.69 -25.68 -31.35
N PRO A 482 42.32 -25.87 -30.18
CA PRO A 482 41.65 -25.63 -28.91
C PRO A 482 41.22 -24.16 -28.87
N ALA A 483 39.92 -23.92 -28.92
CA ALA A 483 39.36 -22.59 -28.77
C ALA A 483 39.70 -22.08 -27.37
N GLU A 484 40.65 -21.16 -27.27
CA GLU A 484 40.69 -20.28 -26.10
C GLU A 484 39.43 -19.41 -26.19
N GLU A 485 38.40 -19.79 -25.43
CA GLU A 485 37.24 -18.93 -25.27
C GLU A 485 37.72 -17.60 -24.68
N SER A 486 37.67 -16.53 -25.46
CA SER A 486 37.94 -15.19 -24.96
C SER A 486 36.85 -14.81 -23.95
N GLU A 487 37.16 -15.00 -22.67
CA GLU A 487 36.33 -14.48 -21.59
C GLU A 487 36.22 -12.96 -21.72
N VAL A 488 34.99 -12.45 -21.62
CA VAL A 488 34.77 -11.00 -21.61
C VAL A 488 35.28 -10.48 -20.27
N LYS A 489 36.38 -9.73 -20.30
CA LYS A 489 36.92 -9.06 -19.11
C LYS A 489 36.17 -7.77 -18.87
N LEU A 490 35.61 -7.64 -17.68
CA LEU A 490 34.92 -6.42 -17.25
C LEU A 490 35.95 -5.37 -16.83
N GLU A 491 36.03 -4.26 -17.56
CA GLU A 491 36.93 -3.16 -17.21
C GLU A 491 36.55 -2.55 -15.84
N PRO A 492 37.52 -2.33 -14.93
CA PRO A 492 37.26 -1.71 -13.64
C PRO A 492 36.66 -0.32 -13.82
N THR A 493 35.51 -0.08 -13.17
CA THR A 493 34.80 1.20 -13.26
C THR A 493 34.55 1.72 -11.83
N LYS A 494 34.53 3.04 -11.62
CA LYS A 494 34.13 3.59 -10.31
C LYS A 494 32.70 3.14 -9.99
N PRO A 495 32.43 2.54 -8.81
CA PRO A 495 31.06 2.22 -8.40
C PRO A 495 30.18 3.46 -8.38
N TRP A 496 28.88 3.29 -8.64
CA TRP A 496 27.92 4.37 -8.45
C TRP A 496 27.88 4.79 -6.99
N THR A 497 27.63 6.07 -6.74
CA THR A 497 27.27 6.53 -5.39
C THR A 497 25.96 5.87 -4.96
N ARG A 498 25.74 5.77 -3.66
CA ARG A 498 24.52 5.17 -3.10
C ARG A 498 23.28 5.91 -3.59
N THR A 499 23.32 7.25 -3.55
CA THR A 499 22.25 8.10 -4.10
C THR A 499 21.97 7.80 -5.58
N ALA A 500 22.99 7.66 -6.42
CA ALA A 500 22.81 7.33 -7.84
C ALA A 500 22.22 5.92 -8.04
N SER A 501 22.70 4.93 -7.27
CA SER A 501 22.17 3.56 -7.32
C SER A 501 20.69 3.51 -6.94
N LEU A 502 20.30 4.22 -5.87
CA LEU A 502 18.91 4.33 -5.42
C LEU A 502 18.03 5.08 -6.42
N ALA A 503 18.55 6.12 -7.08
CA ALA A 503 17.83 6.81 -8.14
C ALA A 503 17.52 5.89 -9.33
N TYR A 504 18.49 5.06 -9.76
CA TYR A 504 18.26 4.05 -10.80
C TYR A 504 17.28 2.96 -10.37
N GLU A 505 17.33 2.54 -9.09
CA GLU A 505 16.37 1.59 -8.54
C GLU A 505 14.95 2.16 -8.57
N LYS A 506 14.76 3.40 -8.12
CA LYS A 506 13.46 4.09 -8.17
C LYS A 506 12.98 4.33 -9.61
N GLU A 507 13.88 4.61 -10.55
CA GLU A 507 13.53 4.75 -11.98
C GLU A 507 12.83 3.48 -12.50
N VAL A 508 13.39 2.30 -12.21
CA VAL A 508 12.92 1.03 -12.79
C VAL A 508 11.92 0.27 -11.91
N LEU A 509 11.99 0.38 -10.58
CA LEU A 509 11.07 -0.27 -9.66
C LEU A 509 9.94 0.67 -9.22
N GLY A 510 10.15 1.98 -9.30
CA GLY A 510 9.19 3.01 -8.85
C GLY A 510 9.32 3.41 -7.38
N PHE A 511 10.16 2.72 -6.60
CA PHE A 511 10.43 3.01 -5.19
C PHE A 511 11.83 2.51 -4.80
N TYR A 512 12.30 2.86 -3.61
CA TYR A 512 13.59 2.39 -3.10
C TYR A 512 13.40 1.05 -2.37
N LEU A 513 14.03 -0.02 -2.88
CA LEU A 513 13.87 -1.38 -2.37
C LEU A 513 15.09 -1.81 -1.54
N SER A 514 16.30 -1.60 -2.06
CA SER A 514 17.55 -2.04 -1.43
C SER A 514 17.91 -1.23 -0.18
N ASP A 515 17.59 0.06 -0.17
CA ASP A 515 17.93 0.98 0.91
C ASP A 515 17.03 2.24 0.85
N HIS A 516 17.14 3.16 1.82
CA HIS A 516 16.42 4.43 1.81
C HIS A 516 17.39 5.61 1.84
N PRO A 517 17.21 6.67 1.02
CA PRO A 517 18.17 7.79 0.96
C PRO A 517 18.46 8.47 2.32
N LEU A 518 17.50 8.43 3.26
CA LEU A 518 17.68 8.97 4.62
C LEU A 518 18.45 8.05 5.59
N LYS A 519 18.60 6.76 5.29
CA LYS A 519 19.34 5.84 6.17
C LYS A 519 20.81 6.25 6.18
N GLY A 520 21.41 6.33 7.36
CA GLY A 520 22.73 6.94 7.62
C GLY A 520 22.68 8.41 8.07
N PHE A 521 21.57 9.12 7.81
CA PHE A 521 21.33 10.49 8.29
C PHE A 521 20.49 10.54 9.58
N GLU A 522 20.15 9.39 10.17
CA GLU A 522 19.24 9.29 11.33
C GLU A 522 19.69 10.16 12.51
N ASN A 523 20.97 10.07 12.88
CA ASN A 523 21.53 10.84 13.99
C ASN A 523 21.61 12.34 13.68
N LEU A 524 21.90 12.69 12.42
CA LEU A 524 21.96 14.10 11.97
C LEU A 524 20.54 14.70 11.91
N ALA A 525 19.58 13.91 11.45
CA ALA A 525 18.17 14.27 11.46
C ALA A 525 17.68 14.46 12.91
N GLU A 526 18.01 13.58 13.85
CA GLU A 526 17.63 13.74 15.26
C GLU A 526 18.17 15.04 15.90
N LEU A 527 19.34 15.53 15.47
CA LEU A 527 19.89 16.81 15.95
C LEU A 527 19.12 18.04 15.42
N TRP A 528 18.49 17.93 14.26
CA TRP A 528 17.83 19.05 13.57
C TRP A 528 16.30 18.99 13.57
N THR A 529 15.73 17.85 13.91
CA THR A 529 14.28 17.61 13.90
C THR A 529 13.68 17.73 15.29
N SER A 530 12.40 18.08 15.33
CA SER A 530 11.62 18.14 16.57
C SER A 530 11.04 16.78 16.95
N CYS A 531 10.73 15.94 15.96
CA CYS A 531 10.20 14.59 16.13
C CYS A 531 10.27 13.81 14.80
N LYS A 532 10.05 12.49 14.85
CA LYS A 532 9.87 11.62 13.66
C LYS A 532 8.46 11.80 13.10
N VAL A 533 8.28 11.49 11.81
CA VAL A 533 6.98 11.69 11.13
C VAL A 533 5.86 10.88 11.80
N ILE A 534 6.13 9.67 12.26
CA ILE A 534 5.15 8.82 12.97
C ILE A 534 4.67 9.42 14.29
N ASP A 535 5.48 10.27 14.94
CA ASP A 535 5.19 10.84 16.26
C ASP A 535 4.42 12.16 16.17
N LEU A 536 4.25 12.73 14.96
CA LEU A 536 3.51 13.98 14.75
C LEU A 536 2.10 13.98 15.37
N PRO A 537 1.30 12.89 15.32
CA PRO A 537 -0.01 12.85 15.99
C PRO A 537 0.08 12.91 17.51
N ALA A 538 1.14 12.38 18.12
CA ALA A 538 1.37 12.46 19.56
C ALA A 538 1.91 13.84 19.96
N PHE A 539 2.81 14.40 19.13
CA PHE A 539 3.38 15.74 19.31
C PHE A 539 2.31 16.83 19.20
N ALA A 540 1.32 16.65 18.32
CA ALA A 540 0.15 17.52 18.26
C ALA A 540 -0.63 17.55 19.59
N LYS A 541 -0.69 16.42 20.30
CA LYS A 541 -1.50 16.21 21.53
C LYS A 541 -0.80 16.56 22.85
N GLN A 542 0.53 16.57 22.93
CA GLN A 542 1.26 16.85 24.19
C GLN A 542 1.57 18.34 24.42
N ASP A 543 1.31 18.83 25.64
CA ASP A 543 1.83 20.11 26.19
C ASP A 543 3.10 19.87 27.03
N ALA A 544 4.11 19.21 26.47
CA ALA A 544 5.34 18.81 27.17
C ALA A 544 6.59 19.51 26.59
N PRO A 545 7.63 19.76 27.41
CA PRO A 545 8.63 20.80 27.17
C PRO A 545 9.59 20.45 26.03
N VAL A 546 9.93 21.50 25.27
CA VAL A 546 10.93 21.52 24.20
C VAL A 546 12.22 20.85 24.66
N SER A 547 12.54 19.68 24.09
CA SER A 547 13.91 19.16 24.12
C SER A 547 14.81 20.18 23.45
N GLN A 548 15.88 20.57 24.14
CA GLN A 548 16.87 21.55 23.69
C GLN A 548 17.64 21.06 22.45
N ALA A 549 17.01 21.04 21.28
CA ALA A 549 17.73 21.12 20.02
C ALA A 549 18.20 22.58 19.87
N PRO A 550 19.45 22.85 19.44
CA PRO A 550 19.90 24.20 19.21
C PRO A 550 19.10 24.77 18.04
N VAL A 551 18.05 25.52 18.36
CA VAL A 551 17.36 26.41 17.44
C VAL A 551 18.46 27.27 16.81
N VAL A 552 18.71 27.06 15.51
CA VAL A 552 19.54 27.95 14.71
C VAL A 552 19.00 29.36 14.96
N LYS A 553 19.73 30.15 15.76
CA LYS A 553 19.36 31.52 16.13
C LYS A 553 19.47 32.38 14.87
N THR A 554 18.43 32.41 14.06
CA THR A 554 18.24 33.49 13.09
C THR A 554 17.93 34.75 13.88
N LYS A 555 18.86 35.71 13.79
CA LYS A 555 18.68 37.07 14.31
C LYS A 555 17.41 37.67 13.70
N GLU A 556 16.68 38.41 14.53
CA GLU A 556 15.44 39.16 14.26
C GLU A 556 14.14 38.34 14.28
N ASN A 557 13.55 38.25 15.49
CA ASN A 557 12.11 38.11 15.69
C ASN A 557 11.39 39.32 15.08
N ARG A 558 11.07 39.25 13.79
CA ARG A 558 10.16 40.18 13.11
C ARG A 558 9.20 39.40 12.21
N TRP A 559 8.32 38.55 12.76
CA TRP A 559 7.06 38.18 12.08
C TRP A 559 5.99 37.77 13.10
N GLY A 560 4.75 38.14 12.79
CA GLY A 560 3.65 38.38 13.73
C GLY A 560 2.96 37.16 14.32
N ARG A 561 2.07 37.48 15.27
CA ARG A 561 1.24 36.61 16.11
C ARG A 561 0.43 35.60 15.28
N ASP A 562 0.68 34.32 15.51
CA ASP A 562 -0.35 33.28 15.50
C ASP A 562 -0.02 32.30 16.64
N ALA A 563 -0.63 32.51 17.80
CA ALA A 563 -0.23 31.89 19.07
C ALA A 563 -0.75 30.46 19.27
N ASN A 564 -1.48 29.89 18.30
CA ASN A 564 -2.17 28.60 18.44
C ASN A 564 -1.69 27.48 17.51
N LYS A 565 -0.65 27.68 16.69
CA LYS A 565 -0.12 26.64 15.79
C LYS A 565 1.25 26.12 16.25
N LYS A 566 1.32 24.83 16.62
CA LYS A 566 2.58 24.18 17.05
C LYS A 566 3.55 24.09 15.86
N LYS A 567 4.73 24.68 16.00
CA LYS A 567 5.79 24.61 14.99
C LYS A 567 6.57 23.30 15.11
N VAL A 568 6.95 22.74 13.98
CA VAL A 568 7.74 21.51 13.88
C VAL A 568 8.86 21.64 12.86
N VAL A 569 9.92 20.88 13.09
CA VAL A 569 10.96 20.61 12.10
C VAL A 569 11.03 19.10 11.87
N VAL A 570 10.89 18.67 10.62
CA VAL A 570 10.97 17.26 10.23
C VAL A 570 11.95 17.08 9.09
N ALA A 571 12.66 15.96 9.07
CA ALA A 571 13.59 15.60 8.01
C ALA A 571 12.99 14.46 7.20
N GLY A 572 13.06 14.55 5.88
CA GLY A 572 12.47 13.54 5.03
C GLY A 572 12.77 13.75 3.55
N LEU A 573 12.17 12.91 2.72
CA LEU A 573 12.12 13.08 1.28
C LEU A 573 10.75 13.63 0.89
N ILE A 574 10.72 14.59 -0.03
CA ILE A 574 9.47 15.05 -0.61
C ILE A 574 9.04 14.07 -1.70
N SER A 575 7.84 13.51 -1.57
CA SER A 575 7.16 12.66 -2.56
C SER A 575 5.82 13.28 -2.96
N ASP A 576 5.20 12.78 -4.03
CA ASP A 576 3.85 13.18 -4.48
C ASP A 576 3.62 14.70 -4.65
N LEU A 577 4.60 15.45 -5.15
CA LEU A 577 4.46 16.90 -5.38
C LEU A 577 3.39 17.20 -6.45
N ARG A 578 2.27 17.82 -6.04
CA ARG A 578 1.14 18.25 -6.87
C ARG A 578 1.02 19.76 -6.85
N GLU A 579 1.34 20.39 -7.98
CA GLU A 579 1.22 21.83 -8.15
C GLU A 579 -0.23 22.23 -8.49
N LEU A 580 -0.68 23.33 -7.89
CA LEU A 580 -1.99 23.92 -8.12
C LEU A 580 -1.85 25.43 -8.28
N ILE A 581 -2.66 26.00 -9.17
CA ILE A 581 -2.76 27.45 -9.32
C ILE A 581 -3.93 27.92 -8.45
N THR A 582 -3.66 28.86 -7.53
CA THR A 582 -4.68 29.43 -6.64
C THR A 582 -5.64 30.34 -7.40
N LYS A 583 -6.77 30.71 -6.78
CA LYS A 583 -7.74 31.70 -7.30
C LYS A 583 -7.10 33.04 -7.72
N LYS A 584 -5.92 33.39 -7.18
CA LYS A 584 -5.16 34.62 -7.47
C LYS A 584 -4.09 34.44 -8.58
N GLY A 585 -4.03 33.27 -9.21
CA GLY A 585 -3.04 32.96 -10.26
C GLY A 585 -1.64 32.57 -9.74
N THR A 586 -1.44 32.47 -8.42
CA THR A 586 -0.15 32.08 -7.83
C THR A 586 -0.04 30.57 -7.63
N ARG A 587 1.15 29.99 -7.81
CA ARG A 587 1.41 28.54 -7.72
C ARG A 587 1.59 28.10 -6.28
N MET A 588 0.78 27.16 -5.79
CA MET A 588 0.96 26.43 -4.53
C MET A 588 1.21 24.94 -4.81
N ALA A 589 1.62 24.18 -3.80
CA ALA A 589 1.76 22.73 -3.95
C ALA A 589 1.28 21.95 -2.73
N PHE A 590 0.72 20.76 -2.98
CA PHE A 590 0.57 19.71 -1.98
C PHE A 590 1.65 18.67 -2.23
N ALA A 591 2.24 18.13 -1.17
CA ALA A 591 3.21 17.05 -1.29
C ALA A 591 3.08 16.11 -0.09
N LYS A 592 3.91 15.07 -0.04
CA LYS A 592 4.13 14.29 1.17
C LYS A 592 5.59 14.38 1.59
N ILE A 593 5.84 14.37 2.88
CA ILE A 593 7.17 14.09 3.43
C ILE A 593 7.20 12.66 3.94
N GLU A 594 8.21 11.92 3.52
CA GLU A 594 8.46 10.54 3.94
C GLU A 594 9.78 10.44 4.70
N ASP A 595 9.74 9.84 5.89
CA ASP A 595 10.91 9.39 6.62
C ASP A 595 10.91 7.86 6.79
N LEU A 596 11.89 7.31 7.51
CA LEU A 596 11.97 5.87 7.78
C LEU A 596 10.80 5.35 8.64
N SER A 597 10.07 6.24 9.31
CA SER A 597 8.99 5.92 10.25
C SER A 597 7.59 6.02 9.63
N GLY A 598 7.38 6.91 8.66
CA GLY A 598 6.06 7.15 8.06
C GLY A 598 6.03 8.26 7.02
N SER A 599 4.81 8.66 6.64
CA SER A 599 4.53 9.72 5.66
C SER A 599 3.53 10.73 6.21
N CYS A 600 3.70 12.03 5.92
CA CYS A 600 2.76 13.09 6.32
C CYS A 600 2.49 14.04 5.14
N GLU A 601 1.26 14.53 5.03
CA GLU A 601 0.89 15.52 4.00
C GLU A 601 1.48 16.90 4.30
N LEU A 602 2.02 17.52 3.26
CA LEU A 602 2.55 18.88 3.24
C LEU A 602 1.61 19.78 2.45
N VAL A 603 1.38 20.98 2.98
CA VAL A 603 0.72 22.07 2.26
C VAL A 603 1.71 23.22 2.12
N ILE A 604 2.12 23.50 0.88
CA ILE A 604 3.12 24.52 0.55
C ILE A 604 2.40 25.69 -0.12
N PHE A 605 2.16 26.76 0.65
CA PHE A 605 1.52 27.97 0.14
C PHE A 605 2.38 28.70 -0.90
N PRO A 606 1.80 29.59 -1.73
CA PRO A 606 2.50 30.16 -2.86
C PRO A 606 3.83 30.84 -2.56
N ASP A 607 3.90 31.63 -1.48
CA ASP A 607 5.11 32.35 -1.10
C ASP A 607 6.22 31.39 -0.64
N SER A 608 5.85 30.29 0.03
CA SER A 608 6.79 29.24 0.43
C SER A 608 7.20 28.39 -0.77
N PHE A 609 6.28 28.07 -1.69
CA PHE A 609 6.59 27.26 -2.87
C PHE A 609 7.53 27.99 -3.82
N ALA A 610 7.25 29.26 -4.13
CA ALA A 610 8.12 30.07 -4.99
C ALA A 610 9.55 30.22 -4.44
N ARG A 611 9.71 30.30 -3.11
CA ARG A 611 11.02 30.42 -2.46
C ARG A 611 11.81 29.10 -2.43
N ASN A 612 11.12 27.96 -2.41
CA ASN A 612 11.74 26.65 -2.24
C ASN A 612 11.51 25.70 -3.43
N GLU A 613 11.12 26.22 -4.61
CA GLU A 613 10.70 25.42 -5.78
C GLU A 613 11.74 24.35 -6.16
N MET A 614 13.02 24.74 -6.17
CA MET A 614 14.12 23.81 -6.49
C MET A 614 14.29 22.73 -5.43
N ALA A 615 14.29 23.10 -4.14
CA ALA A 615 14.44 22.16 -3.03
C ALA A 615 13.26 21.16 -2.94
N CYS A 616 12.06 21.59 -3.32
CA CYS A 616 10.89 20.72 -3.41
C CYS A 616 10.97 19.70 -4.54
N ARG A 617 11.78 19.95 -5.59
CA ARG A 617 11.89 19.10 -6.79
C ARG A 617 13.12 18.21 -6.81
N ASP A 618 14.18 18.55 -6.06
CA ASP A 618 15.51 17.94 -6.20
C ASP A 618 15.59 16.48 -5.67
N GLU A 619 14.47 15.89 -5.22
CA GLU A 619 14.36 14.53 -4.65
C GLU A 619 15.44 14.15 -3.61
N LYS A 620 16.03 15.16 -2.97
CA LYS A 620 17.08 15.00 -1.95
C LYS A 620 16.49 15.06 -0.55
N PRO A 621 17.22 14.55 0.47
CA PRO A 621 16.90 14.79 1.87
C PRO A 621 16.75 16.29 2.16
N VAL A 622 15.59 16.66 2.70
CA VAL A 622 15.26 18.03 3.09
C VAL A 622 14.85 18.10 4.56
N LEU A 623 15.09 19.25 5.17
CA LEU A 623 14.52 19.66 6.43
C LEU A 623 13.37 20.63 6.15
N ILE A 624 12.19 20.27 6.63
CA ILE A 624 10.97 21.05 6.48
C ILE A 624 10.64 21.68 7.82
N THR A 625 10.51 23.00 7.83
CA THR A 625 9.95 23.75 8.96
C THR A 625 8.55 24.21 8.61
N GLY A 626 7.64 24.07 9.57
CA GLY A 626 6.25 24.42 9.37
C GLY A 626 5.43 24.36 10.64
N SER A 627 4.12 24.47 10.49
CA SER A 627 3.17 24.34 11.58
C SER A 627 2.23 23.16 11.37
N LEU A 628 1.88 22.47 12.46
CA LEU A 628 0.93 21.36 12.41
C LEU A 628 -0.52 21.86 12.37
N GLU A 629 -1.31 21.21 11.52
CA GLU A 629 -2.75 21.42 11.42
C GLU A 629 -3.45 20.05 11.36
N GLY A 630 -4.43 19.83 12.23
CA GLY A 630 -5.17 18.56 12.30
C GLY A 630 -6.49 18.73 13.05
N GLU A 631 -7.49 17.94 12.67
CA GLU A 631 -8.77 17.82 13.38
C GLU A 631 -8.69 16.72 14.45
N GLU A 632 -9.47 16.84 15.54
CA GLU A 632 -9.53 15.80 16.58
C GLU A 632 -9.99 14.46 15.98
N GLY A 633 -9.07 13.50 15.87
CA GLY A 633 -9.32 12.17 15.31
C GLY A 633 -8.95 11.99 13.83
N GLY A 634 -8.40 13.01 13.17
CA GLY A 634 -7.95 12.97 11.77
C GLY A 634 -6.43 12.86 11.57
N SER A 635 -6.01 12.76 10.30
CA SER A 635 -4.59 12.78 9.89
C SER A 635 -3.98 14.18 10.04
N VAL A 636 -2.80 14.27 10.66
CA VAL A 636 -2.07 15.55 10.83
C VAL A 636 -1.39 15.96 9.53
N LYS A 637 -1.45 17.26 9.21
CA LYS A 637 -0.78 17.88 8.05
C LYS A 637 0.21 18.95 8.50
N ILE A 638 1.22 19.21 7.68
CA ILE A 638 2.21 20.27 7.92
C ILE A 638 2.00 21.42 6.93
N MET A 639 1.74 22.60 7.45
CA MET A 639 1.74 23.86 6.69
C MET A 639 3.18 24.36 6.59
N VAL A 640 3.74 24.33 5.39
CA VAL A 640 5.19 24.50 5.17
C VAL A 640 5.59 25.97 5.11
N ASP A 641 6.53 26.34 5.99
CA ASP A 641 7.17 27.66 6.00
C ASP A 641 8.42 27.67 5.10
N THR A 642 9.34 26.72 5.32
CA THR A 642 10.58 26.60 4.52
C THR A 642 10.97 25.15 4.28
N VAL A 643 11.60 24.90 3.13
CA VAL A 643 12.17 23.61 2.75
C VAL A 643 13.65 23.83 2.48
N SER A 644 14.50 23.31 3.35
CA SER A 644 15.96 23.46 3.24
C SER A 644 16.58 22.12 2.84
N PRO A 645 17.32 22.03 1.72
CA PRO A 645 18.16 20.87 1.45
C PRO A 645 19.08 20.60 2.64
N MET A 646 19.19 19.34 3.06
CA MET A 646 20.05 18.97 4.18
C MET A 646 21.52 19.36 3.91
N GLU A 647 21.94 19.31 2.64
CA GLU A 647 23.24 19.78 2.16
C GLU A 647 23.54 21.25 2.52
N ASP A 648 22.54 22.13 2.52
CA ASP A 648 22.77 23.55 2.81
C ASP A 648 23.01 23.81 4.30
N ILE A 649 22.49 22.94 5.16
CA ILE A 649 22.78 22.96 6.60
C ILE A 649 24.18 22.38 6.83
N LEU A 650 24.54 21.32 6.09
CA LEU A 650 25.88 20.76 6.10
C LEU A 650 26.95 21.79 5.68
N LYS A 651 26.71 22.60 4.64
CA LYS A 651 27.60 23.70 4.22
C LYS A 651 27.83 24.78 5.27
N LYS A 652 26.90 24.96 6.22
CA LYS A 652 27.04 25.94 7.32
C LYS A 652 27.90 25.41 8.48
N THR A 653 28.26 24.12 8.45
CA THR A 653 29.12 23.50 9.47
C THR A 653 30.54 24.00 9.29
N LYS A 654 31.10 24.62 10.32
CA LYS A 654 32.48 25.12 10.32
C LYS A 654 33.49 24.11 10.82
N ARG A 655 33.06 23.17 11.67
CA ARG A 655 33.93 22.17 12.27
C ARG A 655 33.23 20.83 12.46
N LEU A 656 33.88 19.77 12.01
CA LEU A 656 33.51 18.38 12.28
C LEU A 656 34.32 17.87 13.47
N VAL A 657 33.65 17.30 14.48
CA VAL A 657 34.30 16.67 15.63
C VAL A 657 34.05 15.17 15.58
N PHE A 658 35.12 14.38 15.57
CA PHE A 658 35.07 12.91 15.62
C PHE A 658 35.43 12.44 17.02
N HIS A 659 34.51 11.76 17.69
CA HIS A 659 34.68 11.17 19.01
C HIS A 659 35.38 9.82 18.88
N LEU A 660 36.70 9.82 19.03
CA LEU A 660 37.56 8.64 18.84
C LEU A 660 37.38 7.59 19.93
N ASP A 661 36.89 7.96 21.13
CA ASP A 661 36.50 7.02 22.19
C ASP A 661 35.35 6.09 21.77
N ARG A 662 34.63 6.46 20.70
CA ARG A 662 33.56 5.68 20.09
C ARG A 662 34.01 4.92 18.84
N ILE A 663 35.30 4.90 18.50
CA ILE A 663 35.84 4.18 17.33
C ILE A 663 36.96 3.24 17.80
N PRO A 664 36.98 1.97 17.36
CA PRO A 664 38.12 1.08 17.61
C PRO A 664 39.44 1.66 17.07
N ALA A 665 40.57 1.42 17.74
CA ALA A 665 41.85 1.95 17.29
C ALA A 665 42.31 1.42 15.92
N GLU A 666 41.89 0.21 15.55
CA GLU A 666 42.12 -0.42 14.24
C GLU A 666 41.46 0.32 13.07
N ASP A 667 40.43 1.10 13.37
CA ASP A 667 39.59 1.79 12.41
C ASP A 667 40.06 3.23 12.11
N TYR A 668 41.05 3.74 12.88
CA TYR A 668 41.60 5.09 12.68
C TYR A 668 42.27 5.26 11.30
N ALA A 669 42.91 4.22 10.79
CA ALA A 669 43.50 4.23 9.45
C ALA A 669 42.43 4.37 8.35
N ARG A 670 41.29 3.70 8.53
CA ARG A 670 40.15 3.78 7.61
C ARG A 670 39.53 5.18 7.65
N LEU A 671 39.36 5.76 8.84
CA LEU A 671 38.87 7.12 8.99
C LEU A 671 39.78 8.12 8.27
N ASN A 672 41.09 8.02 8.46
CA ASN A 672 42.06 8.90 7.79
C ASN A 672 41.99 8.80 6.26
N ASN A 673 41.77 7.60 5.71
CA ASN A 673 41.61 7.43 4.26
C ASN A 673 40.34 8.13 3.76
N VAL A 674 39.21 7.95 4.44
CA VAL A 674 37.95 8.62 4.08
C VAL A 674 38.10 10.15 4.15
N LEU A 675 38.75 10.69 5.18
CA LEU A 675 38.98 12.13 5.30
C LEU A 675 39.84 12.68 4.14
N LYS A 676 40.81 11.90 3.65
CA LYS A 676 41.66 12.29 2.51
C LYS A 676 40.97 12.21 1.15
N GLU A 677 39.98 11.34 1.00
CA GLU A 677 39.21 11.21 -0.26
C GLU A 677 38.34 12.43 -0.55
N PHE A 678 37.97 13.22 0.47
CA PHE A 678 37.06 14.36 0.34
C PHE A 678 37.71 15.68 0.82
N PRO A 679 38.76 16.20 0.17
CA PRO A 679 39.38 17.47 0.57
C PRO A 679 38.40 18.64 0.41
N GLY A 680 38.36 19.55 1.38
CA GLY A 680 37.48 20.71 1.33
C GLY A 680 37.66 21.72 2.46
N PRO A 681 36.71 22.66 2.66
CA PRO A 681 36.91 23.84 3.50
C PRO A 681 36.56 23.64 4.98
N THR A 682 35.97 22.52 5.39
CA THR A 682 35.53 22.33 6.77
C THR A 682 36.61 21.69 7.64
N ASN A 683 36.93 22.33 8.76
CA ASN A 683 37.97 21.87 9.68
C ASN A 683 37.55 20.62 10.45
N VAL A 684 38.48 19.68 10.62
CA VAL A 684 38.28 18.46 11.41
C VAL A 684 38.91 18.61 12.79
N SER A 685 38.26 18.09 13.83
CA SER A 685 38.83 17.92 15.17
C SER A 685 38.54 16.52 15.67
N LEU A 686 39.46 15.96 16.44
CA LEU A 686 39.35 14.64 17.04
C LEU A 686 39.18 14.83 18.55
N GLU A 687 38.14 14.29 19.15
CA GLU A 687 37.88 14.33 20.59
C GLU A 687 38.08 12.92 21.17
N ILE A 688 38.82 12.81 22.27
CA ILE A 688 38.96 11.57 23.05
C ILE A 688 38.53 11.86 24.48
N ASP A 689 37.58 11.08 24.99
CA ASP A 689 37.19 11.11 26.40
C ASP A 689 38.06 10.12 27.22
N LEU A 690 39.01 10.65 27.98
CA LEU A 690 39.87 9.87 28.86
C LEU A 690 39.16 9.66 30.20
N ARG A 691 38.30 8.64 30.24
CA ARG A 691 37.48 8.30 31.43
C ARG A 691 38.31 8.08 32.70
N GLU A 692 39.53 7.58 32.57
CA GLU A 692 40.45 7.31 33.70
C GLU A 692 40.91 8.59 34.41
N VAL A 693 40.93 9.73 33.71
CA VAL A 693 41.35 11.03 34.26
C VAL A 693 40.26 12.09 34.19
N ASN A 694 39.03 11.68 33.83
CA ASN A 694 37.85 12.54 33.69
C ASN A 694 38.14 13.83 32.88
N ARG A 695 38.88 13.68 31.78
CA ARG A 695 39.30 14.79 30.91
C ARG A 695 38.97 14.47 29.47
N LYS A 696 38.43 15.47 28.78
CA LYS A 696 38.25 15.46 27.33
C LYS A 696 39.42 16.14 26.67
N VAL A 697 40.09 15.45 25.77
CA VAL A 697 41.18 16.00 24.96
C VAL A 697 40.66 16.22 23.56
N GLN A 698 40.70 17.47 23.09
CA GLN A 698 40.34 17.82 21.72
C GLN A 698 41.59 18.19 20.94
N LEU A 699 41.88 17.43 19.89
CA LEU A 699 42.95 17.66 18.93
C LEU A 699 42.36 18.42 17.74
N HIS A 700 42.80 19.64 17.53
CA HIS A 700 42.43 20.43 16.36
C HIS A 700 43.41 20.15 15.23
N MET A 701 42.92 19.60 14.12
CA MET A 701 43.75 19.26 12.95
C MET A 701 43.91 20.48 12.01
N GLU A 702 44.04 21.69 12.59
CA GLU A 702 44.08 22.95 11.83
C GLU A 702 45.26 22.92 10.83
N ASN A 703 44.96 23.09 9.55
CA ASN A 703 45.87 23.08 8.38
C ASN A 703 46.41 21.71 7.92
N GLU A 704 46.08 20.59 8.57
CA GLU A 704 46.51 19.25 8.11
C GLU A 704 45.41 18.48 7.37
N ILE A 705 44.16 18.55 7.85
CA ILE A 705 43.03 17.80 7.28
C ILE A 705 41.78 18.68 7.31
N ALA A 706 41.29 19.05 6.13
CA ALA A 706 40.03 19.77 5.93
C ALA A 706 39.19 19.04 4.88
N VAL A 707 37.90 18.89 5.15
CA VAL A 707 37.01 18.03 4.37
C VAL A 707 35.86 18.79 3.71
N SER A 708 35.43 18.32 2.55
CA SER A 708 34.23 18.79 1.88
C SER A 708 33.05 18.02 2.43
N ILE A 709 32.20 18.70 3.19
CA ILE A 709 30.99 18.10 3.74
C ILE A 709 29.95 17.99 2.63
N SER A 710 29.67 16.76 2.21
CA SER A 710 28.64 16.41 1.25
C SER A 710 27.85 15.19 1.72
N ASN A 711 26.73 14.90 1.07
CA ASN A 711 26.02 13.64 1.31
C ASN A 711 26.93 12.42 1.03
N GLU A 712 27.73 12.49 -0.04
CA GLU A 712 28.70 11.44 -0.41
C GLU A 712 29.74 11.18 0.69
N PHE A 713 30.17 12.21 1.42
CA PHE A 713 31.11 12.08 2.55
C PHE A 713 30.50 11.26 3.70
N PHE A 714 29.29 11.59 4.16
CA PHE A 714 28.63 10.83 5.22
C PHE A 714 28.21 9.43 4.77
N GLU A 715 27.85 9.27 3.49
CA GLU A 715 27.59 7.96 2.92
C GLU A 715 28.84 7.07 2.98
N ASN A 716 30.02 7.58 2.61
CA ASN A 716 31.27 6.82 2.66
C ASN A 716 31.65 6.45 4.10
N ILE A 717 31.50 7.38 5.05
CA ILE A 717 31.65 7.08 6.47
C ILE A 717 30.68 5.97 6.91
N HIS A 718 29.40 6.05 6.56
CA HIS A 718 28.44 5.03 6.91
C HIS A 718 28.74 3.68 6.25
N LEU A 719 29.26 3.67 5.01
CA LEU A 719 29.71 2.44 4.35
C LEU A 719 30.89 1.78 5.07
N VAL A 720 31.82 2.57 5.59
CA VAL A 720 33.02 2.07 6.28
C VAL A 720 32.70 1.63 7.71
N PHE A 721 31.88 2.38 8.44
CA PHE A 721 31.67 2.20 9.88
C PHE A 721 30.28 1.65 10.25
N GLY A 722 29.32 1.65 9.34
CA GLY A 722 27.91 1.25 9.59
C GLY A 722 27.13 2.21 10.50
N ARG A 723 27.76 3.28 10.98
CA ARG A 723 27.19 4.24 11.94
C ARG A 723 27.87 5.60 11.84
N THR A 724 27.23 6.63 12.38
CA THR A 724 27.71 8.03 12.36
C THR A 724 27.58 8.71 13.73
N ASP A 725 27.31 7.95 14.79
CA ASP A 725 27.09 8.38 16.18
C ASP A 725 28.35 8.97 16.87
N PHE A 726 29.51 8.80 16.24
CA PHE A 726 30.78 9.37 16.67
C PHE A 726 31.07 10.73 16.03
N ILE A 727 30.16 11.29 15.24
CA ILE A 727 30.37 12.55 14.53
C ILE A 727 29.47 13.64 15.10
N GLU A 728 30.07 14.79 15.40
CA GLU A 728 29.39 15.98 15.88
C GLU A 728 29.67 17.16 14.93
N LEU A 729 28.59 17.85 14.53
CA LEU A 729 28.66 19.03 13.67
C LEU A 729 28.62 20.30 14.52
N ARG A 730 29.67 21.14 14.41
CA ARG A 730 29.73 22.45 15.07
C ARG A 730 29.71 23.57 14.01
N THR A 731 28.70 24.44 14.09
CA THR A 731 28.48 25.62 13.23
C THR A 731 29.18 26.88 13.71
#